data_AF-A0DBI2-F1
#
_entry.id   AF-A0DBI2-F1
#
_cell.length_a   1.000
_cell.length_b   1.000
_cell.length_c   1.000
_cell.angle_alpha   90.00
_cell.angle_beta   90.00
_cell.angle_gamma   90.00
#
_symmetry.space_group_name_H-M   'P 1'
#
loop_
_entity.id
_entity.type
_entity.pdbx_description
1 polymer ?
#
loop_
_entity_poly.entity_id
_entity_poly.type
_entity_poly.pdbx_seq_one_letter_code
_entity_poly.pdbx_strand_id
1 'polypeptide(L)'
;MQTSDNAKASRKGLGLLLNQHHRQHFSEDFQRPQQLGTPRSYMQALPKMSTQFNSVSTTNSNTRKLISAERPTITIAEEQDSYGYRQQDQQDEELLRIREMHEILKSRCSTLDLLISVIGGKEFVHNIKNQTTLQKIQELLKSISQTLQQSAKTEIELGFKMREIERKNIKYSSLQMKQLKLSDKNQSLQSVIDVHSQKTNKLLDENSKLQKQLKQERKLNASNSKKITALEKRIEFLLENDVNSALNPNDKLRSSLNELLKENELIKREFEHKKQELERVQGKLSQYTQLVNRLQKTIDNMRKKNQDDMGKDEKSVFRKDDIDLLVNFRIPQTLDFRVVSQRLNNQHLLNDLTDKGVLATCQHNFTLPVESQKEQFQIIAQQLLSYKEFAEKMNQFFFYMEQFSKCLLFEDIIHQVNRVLPQVFGCEQVRLWLIDGMNGTIFTYLETGNQIRALQHKGQVADVFKLRSAQNISQASQKPLLYRINEQEQPDYARNALLLPLFCETNDAIRGVLEVTNTENEFFSFDEEYFGILASHQLGHLLQRLIDNQSWLITQKYRGMMMDGFTNLMKSQSKQEFSSKVQLSLSQIFGFSQVLFYFFEDSQLVDYSGQDVKKYDVQYGLAGMVAHTKQKLIINDVKNSIHFNQAVDIKSILPIFAQPLLDKNNNTVAVIETCLKCKLKVQVEKDQLLSPSEGVLGMEEPLTKQLADFVDIIVAALCNIRF
;
A
#
# COMPACT_ATOMS: atom_id res chain seq x y z
N MET A 1 -15.60 -37.92 -51.08
CA MET A 1 -16.65 -37.55 -52.06
C MET A 1 -16.68 -36.03 -52.16
N GLN A 2 -16.98 -35.47 -53.34
CA GLN A 2 -17.44 -34.08 -53.64
C GLN A 2 -16.98 -32.92 -52.72
N THR A 3 -16.11 -31.99 -53.14
CA THR A 3 -16.40 -30.74 -53.91
C THR A 3 -17.44 -29.81 -53.23
N SER A 4 -17.31 -28.49 -53.13
CA SER A 4 -16.49 -27.44 -53.82
C SER A 4 -16.34 -26.22 -52.87
N ASP A 5 -15.28 -25.39 -52.82
CA ASP A 5 -14.49 -24.64 -53.84
C ASP A 5 -15.02 -23.20 -54.12
N ASN A 6 -14.11 -22.24 -54.34
CA ASN A 6 -14.24 -20.76 -54.47
C ASN A 6 -14.69 -19.95 -53.21
N ALA A 7 -14.11 -18.82 -52.76
CA ALA A 7 -13.02 -17.89 -53.15
C ALA A 7 -13.42 -16.48 -53.66
N LYS A 8 -12.47 -15.54 -53.43
CA LYS A 8 -12.33 -14.13 -53.91
C LYS A 8 -12.90 -13.00 -53.04
N ALA A 9 -11.99 -12.12 -52.64
CA ALA A 9 -12.21 -10.86 -51.93
C ALA A 9 -12.65 -9.70 -52.84
N SER A 10 -13.02 -8.57 -52.24
CA SER A 10 -12.97 -7.25 -52.89
C SER A 10 -12.48 -6.17 -51.92
N ARG A 11 -11.92 -5.08 -52.47
CA ARG A 11 -11.43 -3.88 -51.76
C ARG A 11 -12.17 -2.64 -52.28
N LYS A 12 -12.16 -1.58 -51.45
CA LYS A 12 -12.50 -0.16 -51.68
C LYS A 12 -13.88 0.27 -51.15
N GLY A 13 -13.90 1.48 -50.58
CA GLY A 13 -15.10 2.09 -49.98
C GLY A 13 -14.76 3.28 -49.07
N LEU A 14 -14.05 4.29 -49.59
CA LEU A 14 -13.88 5.58 -48.91
C LEU A 14 -15.17 6.39 -49.06
N GLY A 15 -15.73 6.90 -47.95
CA GLY A 15 -16.99 7.64 -47.97
C GLY A 15 -17.21 8.44 -46.69
N LEU A 16 -16.79 9.70 -46.68
CA LEU A 16 -17.27 10.70 -45.72
C LEU A 16 -18.73 11.04 -46.03
N LEU A 17 -19.55 11.25 -45.00
CA LEU A 17 -20.57 12.29 -45.02
C LEU A 17 -20.93 12.73 -43.59
N LEU A 18 -21.41 13.96 -43.49
CA LEU A 18 -21.66 14.70 -42.25
C LEU A 18 -23.16 15.02 -42.10
N ASN A 19 -23.57 15.19 -40.85
CA ASN A 19 -24.65 16.08 -40.39
C ASN A 19 -26.13 15.83 -40.77
N GLN A 20 -26.92 15.64 -39.70
CA GLN A 20 -28.09 16.47 -39.31
C GLN A 20 -29.53 16.17 -39.79
N HIS A 21 -30.40 16.20 -38.77
CA HIS A 21 -31.69 16.93 -38.65
C HIS A 21 -33.06 16.22 -38.74
N HIS A 22 -33.99 16.77 -37.95
CA HIS A 22 -35.43 16.47 -37.71
C HIS A 22 -35.75 15.18 -36.90
N ARG A 23 -36.70 15.11 -35.92
CA ARG A 23 -38.05 15.71 -35.66
C ARG A 23 -39.16 15.09 -36.54
N GLN A 24 -40.40 14.80 -36.10
CA GLN A 24 -41.12 15.04 -34.82
C GLN A 24 -42.41 14.17 -34.69
N HIS A 25 -43.00 14.07 -33.48
CA HIS A 25 -44.36 13.56 -33.12
C HIS A 25 -44.66 12.05 -33.39
N PHE A 26 -45.58 11.38 -32.67
CA PHE A 26 -46.54 11.72 -31.57
C PHE A 26 -46.12 10.96 -30.25
N SER A 27 -46.74 10.95 -29.04
CA SER A 27 -48.04 11.37 -28.46
C SER A 27 -49.24 10.43 -28.84
N GLU A 28 -50.38 10.17 -28.14
CA GLU A 28 -51.16 10.65 -26.94
C GLU A 28 -52.05 9.45 -26.46
N ASP A 29 -52.69 9.33 -25.28
CA ASP A 29 -52.63 9.87 -23.89
C ASP A 29 -53.51 8.94 -22.99
N PHE A 30 -53.39 8.92 -21.64
CA PHE A 30 -54.49 8.52 -20.72
C PHE A 30 -54.34 9.10 -19.28
N GLN A 31 -55.47 9.23 -18.57
CA GLN A 31 -55.75 10.35 -17.67
C GLN A 31 -55.62 10.09 -16.13
N ARG A 32 -55.65 11.20 -15.35
CA ARG A 32 -55.73 11.26 -13.87
C ARG A 32 -57.19 11.22 -13.35
N PRO A 33 -57.42 11.16 -12.03
CA PRO A 33 -57.56 12.40 -11.20
C PRO A 33 -56.72 12.35 -9.90
N GLN A 34 -56.04 13.40 -9.46
CA GLN A 34 -56.52 14.66 -8.85
C GLN A 34 -57.28 14.52 -7.51
N GLN A 35 -56.69 15.06 -6.45
CA GLN A 35 -57.38 15.87 -5.43
C GLN A 35 -56.55 17.14 -5.13
N LEU A 36 -57.19 18.17 -4.57
CA LEU A 36 -56.68 19.54 -4.43
C LEU A 36 -56.82 20.04 -2.99
N GLY A 37 -55.87 20.89 -2.55
CA GLY A 37 -55.93 21.62 -1.28
C GLY A 37 -55.14 22.92 -1.38
N THR A 38 -55.83 24.06 -1.28
CA THR A 38 -55.28 25.41 -1.50
C THR A 38 -55.05 26.19 -0.17
N PRO A 39 -54.20 27.24 -0.18
CA PRO A 39 -53.59 27.75 1.06
C PRO A 39 -54.40 28.83 1.78
N ARG A 40 -53.98 29.16 3.01
CA ARG A 40 -54.34 30.40 3.72
C ARG A 40 -53.11 31.13 4.26
N SER A 41 -53.22 32.45 4.34
CA SER A 41 -52.17 33.39 4.75
C SER A 41 -52.66 34.31 5.88
N TYR A 42 -51.76 34.59 6.83
CA TYR A 42 -51.74 35.75 7.76
C TYR A 42 -50.27 35.84 8.22
N MET A 43 -49.45 36.85 7.89
CA MET A 43 -49.49 38.31 8.11
C MET A 43 -49.34 38.76 9.57
N GLN A 44 -48.29 39.59 9.80
CA GLN A 44 -47.96 40.40 10.98
C GLN A 44 -47.44 39.61 12.21
N ALA A 45 -46.53 40.12 13.05
CA ALA A 45 -45.90 41.46 13.10
C ALA A 45 -44.39 41.42 13.45
N LEU A 46 -43.68 42.53 13.20
CA LEU A 46 -42.30 42.82 13.64
C LEU A 46 -42.26 43.47 15.04
N PRO A 47 -41.14 43.32 15.76
CA PRO A 47 -40.38 44.50 16.20
C PRO A 47 -38.91 44.43 15.73
N LYS A 48 -38.44 45.40 14.95
CA LYS A 48 -37.71 46.62 15.38
C LYS A 48 -36.26 46.36 15.88
N MET A 49 -35.29 46.68 15.01
CA MET A 49 -33.91 47.01 15.41
C MET A 49 -33.82 48.46 15.91
N SER A 50 -32.91 48.71 16.86
CA SER A 50 -32.34 50.03 17.17
C SER A 50 -31.11 49.87 18.09
N THR A 51 -29.98 50.57 17.93
CA THR A 51 -29.50 51.46 16.86
C THR A 51 -28.01 51.76 17.10
N GLN A 52 -27.17 51.64 16.06
CA GLN A 52 -25.98 52.50 15.78
C GLN A 52 -24.86 52.56 16.87
N PHE A 53 -23.63 53.05 16.66
CA PHE A 53 -23.08 53.94 15.63
C PHE A 53 -21.66 53.54 15.15
N ASN A 54 -21.29 54.13 14.01
CA ASN A 54 -19.97 54.26 13.35
C ASN A 54 -18.76 54.39 14.32
N SER A 55 -17.51 54.08 13.93
CA SER A 55 -16.84 54.78 12.80
C SER A 55 -15.50 54.18 12.34
N VAL A 56 -14.99 54.75 11.24
CA VAL A 56 -13.77 54.37 10.49
C VAL A 56 -12.57 55.17 10.98
N SER A 57 -11.37 54.57 11.09
CA SER A 57 -10.13 55.10 10.48
C SER A 57 -8.87 54.29 10.83
N THR A 58 -7.82 54.53 10.05
CA THR A 58 -6.48 53.91 10.11
C THR A 58 -5.52 54.67 11.02
N THR A 59 -4.68 53.95 11.76
CA THR A 59 -3.31 54.41 12.10
C THR A 59 -2.31 53.26 12.14
N ASN A 60 -1.21 53.39 11.40
CA ASN A 60 0.03 52.70 11.74
C ASN A 60 0.64 53.37 12.98
N SER A 61 1.11 52.59 13.95
CA SER A 61 2.06 53.08 14.96
C SER A 61 3.03 51.98 15.39
N ASN A 62 4.32 52.29 15.37
CA ASN A 62 5.36 51.41 15.88
C ASN A 62 5.32 51.44 17.42
N THR A 63 5.13 50.28 18.06
CA THR A 63 5.68 50.05 19.41
C THR A 63 6.22 48.63 19.52
N ARG A 64 7.55 48.52 19.63
CA ARG A 64 8.17 47.38 20.32
C ARG A 64 7.67 47.41 21.78
N LYS A 65 6.98 46.36 22.21
CA LYS A 65 7.00 45.95 23.62
C LYS A 65 7.45 44.50 23.67
N LEU A 66 8.53 44.25 24.40
CA LEU A 66 8.84 42.88 24.82
C LEU A 66 7.74 42.48 25.80
N ILE A 67 7.15 41.30 25.58
CA ILE A 67 6.50 40.54 26.65
C ILE A 67 7.25 39.21 26.69
N SER A 68 8.15 39.09 27.66
CA SER A 68 8.82 37.86 28.00
C SER A 68 7.82 36.91 28.65
N ALA A 69 7.20 36.05 27.85
CA ALA A 69 6.55 34.86 28.37
C ALA A 69 7.64 33.86 28.77
N GLU A 70 7.76 33.60 30.07
CA GLU A 70 8.79 32.73 30.63
C GLU A 70 8.60 31.30 30.13
N ARG A 71 9.69 30.68 29.66
CA ARG A 71 9.70 29.23 29.43
C ARG A 71 9.93 28.56 30.79
N PRO A 72 9.10 27.61 31.22
CA PRO A 72 9.48 26.72 32.30
C PRO A 72 10.65 25.86 31.80
N THR A 73 11.87 26.22 32.21
CA THR A 73 13.08 25.44 31.91
C THR A 73 13.10 24.25 32.86
N ILE A 74 12.38 23.17 32.50
CA ILE A 74 12.41 21.92 33.26
C ILE A 74 13.83 21.37 33.20
N THR A 75 14.52 21.43 34.34
CA THR A 75 15.89 20.97 34.49
C THR A 75 15.89 19.44 34.56
N ILE A 76 16.52 18.78 33.57
CA ILE A 76 16.54 17.31 33.41
C ILE A 76 17.09 16.57 34.64
N ALA A 77 17.82 17.26 35.53
CA ALA A 77 18.27 16.73 36.82
C ALA A 77 17.11 16.42 37.80
N GLU A 78 16.08 17.27 37.87
CA GLU A 78 15.02 17.16 38.90
C GLU A 78 14.09 15.96 38.66
N GLU A 79 13.94 15.52 37.41
CA GLU A 79 13.26 14.24 37.12
C GLU A 79 14.11 13.04 37.55
N GLN A 80 15.43 13.10 37.47
CA GLN A 80 16.30 11.96 37.83
C GLN A 80 16.27 11.66 39.33
N ASP A 81 16.34 12.68 40.18
CA ASP A 81 16.22 12.52 41.64
C ASP A 81 14.81 12.03 42.04
N SER A 82 13.76 12.54 41.38
CA SER A 82 12.39 12.03 41.55
C SER A 82 12.22 10.57 41.10
N TYR A 83 12.99 10.09 40.12
CA TYR A 83 12.98 8.70 39.69
C TYR A 83 13.75 7.80 40.66
N GLY A 84 14.87 8.27 41.22
CA GLY A 84 15.65 7.54 42.23
C GLY A 84 14.84 7.19 43.47
N TYR A 85 14.22 8.20 44.11
CA TYR A 85 13.39 7.99 45.30
C TYR A 85 12.24 7.00 45.05
N ARG A 86 11.52 7.12 43.93
CA ARG A 86 10.41 6.20 43.59
C ARG A 86 10.85 4.76 43.30
N GLN A 87 12.11 4.54 42.89
CA GLN A 87 12.67 3.20 42.75
C GLN A 87 13.12 2.64 44.10
N GLN A 88 13.65 3.45 45.02
CA GLN A 88 13.93 3.03 46.39
C GLN A 88 12.66 2.65 47.16
N ASP A 89 11.62 3.49 47.13
CA ASP A 89 10.33 3.19 47.79
C ASP A 89 9.73 1.85 47.31
N GLN A 90 9.88 1.52 46.02
CA GLN A 90 9.42 0.25 45.44
C GLN A 90 10.31 -0.94 45.83
N GLN A 91 11.62 -0.76 45.93
CA GLN A 91 12.54 -1.81 46.40
C GLN A 91 12.36 -2.10 47.89
N ASP A 92 12.08 -1.10 48.72
CA ASP A 92 11.78 -1.30 50.14
C ASP A 92 10.40 -1.94 50.34
N GLU A 93 9.38 -1.64 49.52
CA GLU A 93 8.13 -2.44 49.46
C GLU A 93 8.39 -3.91 49.09
N GLU A 94 9.23 -4.20 48.10
CA GLU A 94 9.58 -5.58 47.74
C GLU A 94 10.37 -6.29 48.84
N LEU A 95 11.35 -5.63 49.46
CA LEU A 95 12.11 -6.17 50.59
C LEU A 95 11.21 -6.45 51.81
N LEU A 96 10.20 -5.61 52.06
CA LEU A 96 9.22 -5.84 53.12
C LEU A 96 8.40 -7.10 52.82
N ARG A 97 7.83 -7.22 51.61
CA ARG A 97 7.05 -8.41 51.19
C ARG A 97 7.89 -9.69 51.17
N ILE A 98 9.18 -9.61 50.81
CA ILE A 98 10.12 -10.74 50.88
C ILE A 98 10.36 -11.18 52.33
N ARG A 99 10.47 -10.23 53.28
CA ARG A 99 10.57 -10.56 54.73
C ARG A 99 9.28 -11.18 55.26
N GLU A 100 8.12 -10.66 54.88
CA GLU A 100 6.81 -11.26 55.24
C GLU A 100 6.69 -12.69 54.71
N MET A 101 7.04 -12.92 53.43
CA MET A 101 7.11 -14.26 52.85
C MET A 101 8.08 -15.18 53.59
N HIS A 102 9.23 -14.66 54.04
CA HIS A 102 10.23 -15.44 54.76
C HIS A 102 9.75 -15.89 56.16
N GLU A 103 9.12 -15.00 56.94
CA GLU A 103 8.52 -15.38 58.22
C GLU A 103 7.30 -16.30 58.06
N ILE A 104 6.51 -16.15 56.98
CA ILE A 104 5.45 -17.10 56.61
C ILE A 104 6.03 -18.49 56.30
N LEU A 105 7.16 -18.57 55.58
CA LEU A 105 7.87 -19.83 55.30
C LEU A 105 8.42 -20.48 56.58
N LYS A 106 9.03 -19.69 57.45
CA LYS A 106 9.59 -20.10 58.75
C LYS A 106 8.49 -20.64 59.69
N SER A 107 7.33 -19.99 59.72
CA SER A 107 6.11 -20.48 60.39
C SER A 107 5.64 -21.85 59.84
N ARG A 108 5.63 -22.02 58.51
CA ARG A 108 5.29 -23.30 57.86
C ARG A 108 6.27 -24.41 58.24
N CYS A 109 7.58 -24.12 58.29
CA CYS A 109 8.60 -25.06 58.77
C CYS A 109 8.33 -25.50 60.22
N SER A 110 8.14 -24.56 61.16
CA SER A 110 7.85 -24.94 62.55
C SER A 110 6.54 -25.74 62.73
N THR A 111 5.57 -25.54 61.83
CA THR A 111 4.31 -26.31 61.82
C THR A 111 4.52 -27.74 61.30
N LEU A 112 5.43 -27.92 60.33
CA LEU A 112 5.86 -29.23 59.85
C LEU A 112 6.70 -29.97 60.91
N ASP A 113 7.64 -29.29 61.57
CA ASP A 113 8.43 -29.86 62.67
C ASP A 113 7.53 -30.36 63.82
N LEU A 114 6.49 -29.59 64.16
CA LEU A 114 5.48 -30.00 65.13
C LEU A 114 4.77 -31.30 64.69
N LEU A 115 4.32 -31.38 63.43
CA LEU A 115 3.70 -32.59 62.88
C LEU A 115 4.65 -33.79 62.85
N ILE A 116 5.92 -33.58 62.50
CA ILE A 116 6.97 -34.61 62.50
C ILE A 116 7.21 -35.12 63.93
N SER A 117 7.24 -34.24 64.93
CA SER A 117 7.38 -34.64 66.34
C SER A 117 6.19 -35.46 66.84
N VAL A 118 4.96 -35.08 66.45
CA VAL A 118 3.72 -35.79 66.82
C VAL A 118 3.66 -37.19 66.19
N ILE A 119 4.10 -37.34 64.94
CA ILE A 119 4.08 -38.62 64.20
C ILE A 119 5.27 -39.52 64.58
N GLY A 120 6.44 -38.95 64.85
CA GLY A 120 7.67 -39.67 65.16
C GLY A 120 7.86 -40.06 66.64
N GLY A 121 7.07 -39.48 67.55
CA GLY A 121 7.17 -39.76 68.99
C GLY A 121 6.71 -41.18 69.34
N LYS A 122 7.42 -41.86 70.27
CA LYS A 122 7.07 -43.22 70.72
C LYS A 122 5.68 -43.35 71.36
N GLU A 123 5.05 -42.25 71.75
CA GLU A 123 3.68 -42.21 72.27
C GLU A 123 2.59 -42.25 71.18
N PHE A 124 2.92 -42.06 69.89
CA PHE A 124 1.96 -41.97 68.79
C PHE A 124 1.04 -43.21 68.74
N VAL A 125 1.60 -44.41 68.92
CA VAL A 125 0.87 -45.69 68.96
C VAL A 125 -0.10 -45.80 70.15
N HIS A 126 0.15 -45.07 71.25
CA HIS A 126 -0.75 -45.04 72.41
C HIS A 126 -1.85 -43.98 72.23
N ASN A 127 -1.49 -42.80 71.74
CA ASN A 127 -2.40 -41.64 71.62
C ASN A 127 -3.40 -41.73 70.45
N ILE A 128 -3.21 -42.63 69.47
CA ILE A 128 -4.19 -42.93 68.40
C ILE A 128 -5.55 -43.40 68.95
N LYS A 129 -5.61 -43.97 70.17
CA LYS A 129 -6.88 -44.34 70.81
C LYS A 129 -7.73 -43.14 71.26
N ASN A 130 -7.14 -41.95 71.37
CA ASN A 130 -7.88 -40.73 71.72
C ASN A 130 -8.34 -40.00 70.45
N GLN A 131 -9.65 -40.03 70.22
CA GLN A 131 -10.33 -39.49 69.04
C GLN A 131 -10.02 -37.99 68.81
N THR A 132 -9.84 -37.24 69.89
CA THR A 132 -9.46 -35.81 69.90
C THR A 132 -8.04 -35.54 69.38
N THR A 133 -7.10 -36.47 69.53
CA THR A 133 -5.74 -36.35 68.95
C THR A 133 -5.80 -36.48 67.43
N LEU A 134 -6.58 -37.44 66.94
CA LEU A 134 -6.75 -37.69 65.51
C LEU A 134 -7.43 -36.52 64.80
N GLN A 135 -8.45 -35.92 65.44
CA GLN A 135 -9.14 -34.72 64.94
C GLN A 135 -8.17 -33.53 64.80
N LYS A 136 -7.34 -33.24 65.81
CA LYS A 136 -6.34 -32.16 65.74
C LYS A 136 -5.32 -32.37 64.61
N ILE A 137 -4.91 -33.61 64.36
CA ILE A 137 -4.01 -33.94 63.23
C ILE A 137 -4.73 -33.71 61.89
N GLN A 138 -6.01 -34.08 61.76
CA GLN A 138 -6.81 -33.79 60.56
C GLN A 138 -7.02 -32.30 60.33
N GLU A 139 -7.26 -31.51 61.39
CA GLU A 139 -7.39 -30.05 61.32
C GLU A 139 -6.08 -29.38 60.89
N LEU A 140 -4.95 -29.78 61.46
CA LEU A 140 -3.62 -29.30 61.05
C LEU A 140 -3.30 -29.64 59.59
N LEU A 141 -3.56 -30.87 59.14
CA LEU A 141 -3.36 -31.28 57.74
C LEU A 141 -4.27 -30.51 56.78
N LYS A 142 -5.52 -30.22 57.19
CA LYS A 142 -6.49 -29.44 56.39
C LYS A 142 -6.06 -27.97 56.29
N SER A 143 -5.58 -27.38 57.38
CA SER A 143 -5.01 -26.03 57.43
C SER A 143 -3.77 -25.90 56.53
N ILE A 144 -2.85 -26.87 56.59
CA ILE A 144 -1.65 -26.91 55.72
C ILE A 144 -2.06 -27.07 54.25
N SER A 145 -3.01 -27.94 53.94
CA SER A 145 -3.52 -28.12 52.57
C SER A 145 -4.11 -26.83 51.98
N GLN A 146 -4.95 -26.13 52.75
CA GLN A 146 -5.50 -24.82 52.37
C GLN A 146 -4.40 -23.77 52.20
N THR A 147 -3.43 -23.73 53.11
CA THR A 147 -2.29 -22.80 53.06
C THR A 147 -1.40 -23.05 51.84
N LEU A 148 -1.17 -24.31 51.45
CA LEU A 148 -0.43 -24.68 50.25
C LEU A 148 -1.18 -24.32 48.96
N GLN A 149 -2.49 -24.61 48.89
CA GLN A 149 -3.34 -24.20 47.76
C GLN A 149 -3.33 -22.68 47.55
N GLN A 150 -3.44 -21.92 48.64
CA GLN A 150 -3.39 -20.46 48.57
C GLN A 150 -1.99 -19.94 48.22
N SER A 151 -0.92 -20.60 48.69
CA SER A 151 0.46 -20.26 48.30
C SER A 151 0.72 -20.48 46.80
N ALA A 152 0.29 -21.62 46.25
CA ALA A 152 0.44 -21.93 44.84
C ALA A 152 -0.35 -20.96 43.95
N LYS A 153 -1.54 -20.51 44.41
CA LYS A 153 -2.30 -19.46 43.72
C LYS A 153 -1.51 -18.13 43.68
N THR A 154 -0.95 -17.69 44.81
CA THR A 154 -0.14 -16.46 44.86
C THR A 154 1.10 -16.55 43.98
N GLU A 155 1.77 -17.71 43.94
CA GLU A 155 2.95 -17.95 43.09
C GLU A 155 2.61 -17.88 41.59
N ILE A 156 1.48 -18.47 41.18
CA ILE A 156 0.96 -18.38 39.81
C ILE A 156 0.60 -16.92 39.44
N GLU A 157 -0.04 -16.17 40.35
CA GLU A 157 -0.35 -14.75 40.15
C GLU A 157 0.92 -13.87 40.06
N LEU A 158 1.96 -14.16 40.84
CA LEU A 158 3.23 -13.42 40.83
C LEU A 158 4.00 -13.74 39.54
N GLY A 159 4.07 -15.01 39.15
CA GLY A 159 4.62 -15.44 37.86
C GLY A 159 3.81 -14.95 36.64
N PHE A 160 2.53 -14.61 36.80
CA PHE A 160 1.77 -13.89 35.78
C PHE A 160 2.19 -12.40 35.71
N LYS A 161 2.28 -11.72 36.86
CA LYS A 161 2.68 -10.31 36.96
C LYS A 161 4.09 -10.05 36.41
N MET A 162 5.08 -10.91 36.70
CA MET A 162 6.43 -10.78 36.13
C MET A 162 6.41 -10.84 34.60
N ARG A 163 5.72 -11.83 34.02
CA ARG A 163 5.53 -11.96 32.56
C ARG A 163 4.66 -10.84 31.97
N GLU A 164 3.92 -10.09 32.78
CA GLU A 164 3.21 -8.87 32.35
C GLU A 164 4.17 -7.66 32.34
N ILE A 165 5.05 -7.54 33.33
CA ILE A 165 6.11 -6.51 33.42
C ILE A 165 7.09 -6.65 32.25
N GLU A 166 7.58 -7.85 31.96
CA GLU A 166 8.44 -8.10 30.79
C GLU A 166 7.77 -7.67 29.48
N ARG A 167 6.49 -8.05 29.28
CA ARG A 167 5.71 -7.67 28.10
C ARG A 167 5.39 -6.16 28.06
N LYS A 168 5.32 -5.47 29.20
CA LYS A 168 5.23 -4.00 29.29
C LYS A 168 6.57 -3.35 28.93
N ASN A 169 7.70 -3.86 29.40
CA ASN A 169 9.04 -3.34 29.08
C ASN A 169 9.37 -3.48 27.60
N ILE A 170 9.06 -4.63 26.98
CA ILE A 170 9.18 -4.84 25.53
C ILE A 170 8.27 -3.87 24.76
N LYS A 171 7.01 -3.68 25.19
CA LYS A 171 6.10 -2.71 24.57
C LYS A 171 6.63 -1.28 24.70
N TYR A 172 7.15 -0.89 25.87
CA TYR A 172 7.73 0.42 26.13
C TYR A 172 8.93 0.71 25.23
N SER A 173 9.89 -0.22 25.13
CA SER A 173 11.03 -0.13 24.20
C SER A 173 10.56 0.02 22.74
N SER A 174 9.55 -0.76 22.32
CA SER A 174 8.98 -0.65 20.96
C SER A 174 8.28 0.70 20.70
N LEU A 175 7.66 1.28 21.73
CA LEU A 175 7.01 2.59 21.66
C LEU A 175 8.05 3.72 21.64
N GLN A 176 9.12 3.62 22.43
CA GLN A 176 10.25 4.56 22.42
C GLN A 176 10.94 4.58 21.04
N MET A 177 11.14 3.42 20.42
CA MET A 177 11.65 3.32 19.04
C MET A 177 10.67 3.84 17.97
N LYS A 178 9.35 3.70 18.17
CA LYS A 178 8.33 4.34 17.31
C LYS A 178 8.31 5.86 17.50
N GLN A 179 8.47 6.35 18.73
CA GLN A 179 8.52 7.77 19.06
C GLN A 179 9.75 8.45 18.45
N LEU A 180 10.92 7.80 18.50
CA LEU A 180 12.13 8.26 17.82
C LEU A 180 11.89 8.42 16.31
N LYS A 181 11.42 7.36 15.64
CA LYS A 181 11.10 7.40 14.20
C LYS A 181 10.04 8.42 13.82
N LEU A 182 9.08 8.72 14.72
CA LEU A 182 8.10 9.79 14.53
C LEU A 182 8.71 11.18 14.73
N SER A 183 9.68 11.33 15.63
CA SER A 183 10.47 12.57 15.78
C SER A 183 11.28 12.86 14.52
N ASP A 184 12.02 11.87 14.01
CA ASP A 184 12.80 11.99 12.77
C ASP A 184 11.90 12.33 11.57
N LYS A 185 10.72 11.71 11.50
CA LYS A 185 9.71 11.99 10.47
C LYS A 185 9.10 13.39 10.61
N ASN A 186 8.87 13.88 11.82
CA ASN A 186 8.41 15.25 12.03
C ASN A 186 9.51 16.28 11.67
N GLN A 187 10.77 16.01 12.00
CA GLN A 187 11.89 16.90 11.67
C GLN A 187 12.12 16.99 10.15
N SER A 188 12.00 15.88 9.43
CA SER A 188 12.07 15.86 7.97
C SER A 188 10.82 16.42 7.28
N LEU A 189 9.62 16.29 7.86
CA LEU A 189 8.44 17.02 7.40
C LEU A 189 8.56 18.54 7.63
N GLN A 190 9.16 18.97 8.74
CA GLN A 190 9.37 20.40 9.02
C GLN A 190 10.33 21.03 8.00
N SER A 191 11.45 20.38 7.66
CA SER A 191 12.37 20.93 6.64
C SER A 191 11.73 21.00 5.25
N VAL A 192 10.84 20.05 4.91
CA VAL A 192 10.01 20.11 3.69
C VAL A 192 9.02 21.28 3.75
N ILE A 193 8.37 21.53 4.88
CA ILE A 193 7.49 22.70 5.10
C ILE A 193 8.28 24.01 4.93
N ASP A 194 9.49 24.10 5.48
CA ASP A 194 10.34 25.29 5.38
C ASP A 194 10.77 25.57 3.93
N VAL A 195 11.12 24.53 3.16
CA VAL A 195 11.40 24.64 1.72
C VAL A 195 10.17 25.09 0.93
N HIS A 196 8.97 24.56 1.24
CA HIS A 196 7.72 25.00 0.61
C HIS A 196 7.35 26.44 0.99
N SER A 197 7.63 26.87 2.22
CA SER A 197 7.46 28.25 2.69
C SER A 197 8.37 29.21 1.91
N GLN A 198 9.66 28.89 1.79
CA GLN A 198 10.61 29.66 0.96
C GLN A 198 10.17 29.73 -0.52
N LYS A 199 9.66 28.64 -1.09
CA LYS A 199 9.14 28.63 -2.48
C LYS A 199 7.89 29.50 -2.62
N THR A 200 7.01 29.48 -1.62
CA THR A 200 5.79 30.32 -1.60
C THR A 200 6.14 31.79 -1.53
N ASN A 201 7.11 32.17 -0.69
CA ASN A 201 7.57 33.56 -0.59
C ASN A 201 8.21 34.07 -1.89
N LYS A 202 9.01 33.24 -2.59
CA LYS A 202 9.54 33.59 -3.92
C LYS A 202 8.43 33.84 -4.95
N LEU A 203 7.39 33.00 -4.97
CA LEU A 203 6.23 33.17 -5.86
C LEU A 203 5.40 34.43 -5.51
N LEU A 204 5.31 34.82 -4.24
CA LEU A 204 4.67 36.07 -3.82
C LEU A 204 5.48 37.30 -4.29
N ASP A 205 6.81 37.26 -4.19
CA ASP A 205 7.68 38.32 -4.72
C ASP A 205 7.62 38.43 -6.25
N GLU A 206 7.55 37.31 -6.97
CA GLU A 206 7.35 37.28 -8.42
C GLU A 206 5.99 37.85 -8.83
N ASN A 207 4.90 37.48 -8.13
CA ASN A 207 3.57 38.06 -8.35
C ASN A 207 3.57 39.58 -8.05
N SER A 208 4.26 40.02 -7.00
CA SER A 208 4.46 41.45 -6.67
C SER A 208 5.22 42.21 -7.77
N LYS A 209 6.23 41.59 -8.40
CA LYS A 209 6.94 42.17 -9.56
C LYS A 209 6.02 42.25 -10.79
N LEU A 210 5.28 41.18 -11.11
CA LEU A 210 4.33 41.12 -12.23
C LEU A 210 3.21 42.16 -12.07
N GLN A 211 2.67 42.35 -10.86
CA GLN A 211 1.68 43.41 -10.60
C GLN A 211 2.25 44.82 -10.78
N LYS A 212 3.52 45.05 -10.45
CA LYS A 212 4.20 46.34 -10.71
C LYS A 212 4.37 46.58 -12.21
N GLN A 213 4.80 45.57 -12.97
CA GLN A 213 4.89 45.63 -14.43
C GLN A 213 3.52 45.89 -15.08
N LEU A 214 2.48 45.15 -14.70
CA LEU A 214 1.12 45.33 -15.21
C LEU A 214 0.54 46.72 -14.86
N LYS A 215 0.97 47.33 -13.74
CA LYS A 215 0.64 48.72 -13.38
C LYS A 215 1.45 49.76 -14.18
N GLN A 216 2.65 49.43 -14.64
CA GLN A 216 3.42 50.25 -15.59
C GLN A 216 2.80 50.17 -16.99
N GLU A 217 2.49 48.96 -17.50
CA GLU A 217 1.79 48.75 -18.78
C GLU A 217 0.46 49.50 -18.84
N ARG A 218 -0.36 49.44 -17.79
CA ARG A 218 -1.60 50.23 -17.72
C ARG A 218 -1.37 51.74 -17.79
N LYS A 219 -0.26 52.26 -17.25
CA LYS A 219 0.13 53.67 -17.40
C LYS A 219 0.64 53.97 -18.82
N LEU A 220 1.40 53.06 -19.43
CA LEU A 220 1.91 53.20 -20.79
C LEU A 220 0.75 53.24 -21.79
N ASN A 221 -0.22 52.32 -21.66
CA ASN A 221 -1.43 52.29 -22.49
C ASN A 221 -2.35 53.50 -22.23
N ALA A 222 -2.45 54.01 -21.00
CA ALA A 222 -3.16 55.28 -20.76
C ALA A 222 -2.46 56.50 -21.40
N SER A 223 -1.12 56.48 -21.50
CA SER A 223 -0.34 57.50 -22.21
C SER A 223 -0.48 57.37 -23.73
N ASN A 224 -0.41 56.15 -24.26
CA ASN A 224 -0.58 55.86 -25.68
C ASN A 224 -2.01 56.13 -26.14
N SER A 225 -3.03 55.80 -25.34
CA SER A 225 -4.43 56.20 -25.58
C SER A 225 -4.57 57.72 -25.66
N LYS A 226 -3.95 58.49 -24.76
CA LYS A 226 -3.94 59.97 -24.87
C LYS A 226 -3.22 60.48 -26.12
N LYS A 227 -2.14 59.82 -26.56
CA LYS A 227 -1.47 60.15 -27.84
C LYS A 227 -2.37 59.82 -29.04
N ILE A 228 -3.04 58.67 -29.01
CA ILE A 228 -4.02 58.27 -30.02
C ILE A 228 -5.13 59.32 -30.07
N THR A 229 -5.75 59.70 -28.95
CA THR A 229 -6.79 60.74 -28.95
C THR A 229 -6.28 62.15 -29.32
N ALA A 230 -5.00 62.46 -29.11
CA ALA A 230 -4.40 63.68 -29.63
C ALA A 230 -4.13 63.61 -31.15
N LEU A 231 -3.84 62.43 -31.70
CA LEU A 231 -3.70 62.18 -33.13
C LEU A 231 -5.07 62.09 -33.83
N GLU A 232 -6.07 61.45 -33.22
CA GLU A 232 -7.47 61.44 -33.62
C GLU A 232 -7.98 62.88 -33.71
N LYS A 233 -7.80 63.70 -32.67
CA LYS A 233 -8.15 65.13 -32.72
C LYS A 233 -7.36 65.95 -33.73
N ARG A 234 -6.14 65.53 -34.09
CA ARG A 234 -5.36 66.18 -35.16
C ARG A 234 -5.80 65.74 -36.55
N ILE A 235 -6.28 64.50 -36.69
CA ILE A 235 -6.91 63.98 -37.92
C ILE A 235 -8.29 64.59 -38.09
N GLU A 236 -9.07 64.72 -37.00
CA GLU A 236 -10.34 65.44 -36.93
C GLU A 236 -10.14 66.91 -37.32
N PHE A 237 -9.16 67.61 -36.73
CA PHE A 237 -8.80 68.97 -37.15
C PHE A 237 -8.31 69.07 -38.60
N LEU A 238 -7.58 68.06 -39.12
CA LEU A 238 -7.22 68.03 -40.55
C LEU A 238 -8.44 67.81 -41.44
N LEU A 239 -9.37 66.94 -41.05
CA LEU A 239 -10.64 66.71 -41.75
C LEU A 239 -11.59 67.92 -41.64
N GLU A 240 -11.53 68.71 -40.57
CA GLU A 240 -12.27 69.98 -40.43
C GLU A 240 -11.67 71.09 -41.30
N ASN A 241 -10.34 71.16 -41.43
CA ASN A 241 -9.67 72.17 -42.26
C ASN A 241 -9.71 71.83 -43.76
N ASP A 242 -9.45 70.58 -44.15
CA ASP A 242 -9.55 70.12 -45.55
C ASP A 242 -11.02 69.98 -46.04
N VAL A 243 -12.01 70.22 -45.16
CA VAL A 243 -13.44 70.39 -45.53
C VAL A 243 -13.83 71.88 -45.70
N ASN A 244 -12.84 72.77 -45.82
CA ASN A 244 -12.95 73.94 -46.69
C ASN A 244 -11.97 73.77 -47.88
N SER A 245 -12.40 73.51 -49.11
CA SER A 245 -13.75 73.60 -49.70
C SER A 245 -13.83 72.78 -51.01
N ALA A 246 -14.96 72.17 -51.43
CA ALA A 246 -16.28 72.12 -50.81
C ALA A 246 -16.98 70.76 -51.06
N LEU A 247 -17.29 70.05 -49.97
CA LEU A 247 -18.50 69.24 -49.74
C LEU A 247 -19.12 68.48 -50.93
N ASN A 248 -18.77 67.20 -51.08
CA ASN A 248 -19.55 66.22 -51.83
C ASN A 248 -19.72 64.91 -51.03
N PRO A 249 -20.79 64.75 -50.24
CA PRO A 249 -20.92 63.64 -49.29
C PRO A 249 -21.76 62.48 -49.84
N ASN A 250 -21.15 61.30 -50.00
CA ASN A 250 -21.64 60.03 -49.45
C ASN A 250 -20.70 58.84 -49.73
N ASP A 251 -20.57 57.99 -48.71
CA ASP A 251 -20.37 56.52 -48.70
C ASP A 251 -19.31 56.03 -47.72
N LYS A 252 -18.10 56.62 -47.68
CA LYS A 252 -17.04 56.18 -46.75
C LYS A 252 -17.48 56.22 -45.28
N LEU A 253 -18.19 57.29 -44.88
CA LEU A 253 -18.73 57.47 -43.52
C LEU A 253 -19.70 56.34 -43.12
N ARG A 254 -20.43 55.75 -44.07
CA ARG A 254 -21.31 54.59 -43.86
C ARG A 254 -20.53 53.28 -43.67
N SER A 255 -19.33 53.14 -44.24
CA SER A 255 -18.52 51.93 -44.01
C SER A 255 -17.94 51.94 -42.60
N SER A 256 -17.30 53.04 -42.18
CA SER A 256 -16.69 53.15 -40.84
C SER A 256 -17.71 53.04 -39.70
N LEU A 257 -18.93 53.58 -39.88
CA LEU A 257 -20.01 53.41 -38.90
C LEU A 257 -20.44 51.94 -38.73
N ASN A 258 -20.46 51.17 -39.82
CA ASN A 258 -20.79 49.74 -39.81
C ASN A 258 -19.66 48.89 -39.21
N GLU A 259 -18.40 49.31 -39.32
CA GLU A 259 -17.25 48.63 -38.70
C GLU A 259 -17.26 48.86 -37.18
N LEU A 260 -17.46 50.10 -36.72
CA LEU A 260 -17.62 50.41 -35.30
C LEU A 260 -18.81 49.68 -34.65
N LEU A 261 -19.92 49.50 -35.38
CA LEU A 261 -21.05 48.68 -34.91
C LEU A 261 -20.68 47.20 -34.75
N LYS A 262 -19.85 46.63 -35.64
CA LYS A 262 -19.35 45.24 -35.53
C LYS A 262 -18.39 45.05 -34.36
N GLU A 263 -17.52 46.02 -34.08
CA GLU A 263 -16.64 45.97 -32.90
C GLU A 263 -17.46 46.06 -31.60
N ASN A 264 -18.47 46.92 -31.55
CA ASN A 264 -19.36 47.04 -30.39
C ASN A 264 -20.17 45.76 -30.13
N GLU A 265 -20.64 45.10 -31.19
CA GLU A 265 -21.22 43.74 -31.15
C GLU A 265 -20.24 42.70 -30.58
N LEU A 266 -18.99 42.67 -31.05
CA LEU A 266 -17.95 41.75 -30.57
C LEU A 266 -17.64 41.95 -29.08
N ILE A 267 -17.46 43.20 -28.65
CA ILE A 267 -17.16 43.55 -27.25
C ILE A 267 -18.30 43.11 -26.32
N LYS A 268 -19.57 43.25 -26.73
CA LYS A 268 -20.73 42.74 -25.97
C LYS A 268 -20.70 41.21 -25.84
N ARG A 269 -20.39 40.48 -26.92
CA ARG A 269 -20.31 39.01 -26.92
C ARG A 269 -19.18 38.51 -26.01
N GLU A 270 -18.02 39.17 -26.02
CA GLU A 270 -16.94 38.87 -25.08
C GLU A 270 -17.32 39.11 -23.61
N PHE A 271 -18.06 40.20 -23.33
CA PHE A 271 -18.51 40.52 -21.99
C PHE A 271 -19.49 39.47 -21.45
N GLU A 272 -20.45 39.04 -22.28
CA GLU A 272 -21.41 37.98 -21.92
C GLU A 272 -20.70 36.64 -21.67
N HIS A 273 -19.68 36.29 -22.47
CA HIS A 273 -18.87 35.09 -22.24
C HIS A 273 -18.10 35.14 -20.91
N LYS A 274 -17.43 36.28 -20.62
CA LYS A 274 -16.70 36.48 -19.36
C LYS A 274 -17.64 36.45 -18.13
N LYS A 275 -18.89 36.92 -18.27
CA LYS A 275 -19.93 36.81 -17.24
C LYS A 275 -20.34 35.36 -16.97
N GLN A 276 -20.62 34.58 -18.01
CA GLN A 276 -20.94 33.14 -17.88
C GLN A 276 -19.79 32.34 -17.24
N GLU A 277 -18.54 32.68 -17.55
CA GLU A 277 -17.36 32.09 -16.92
C GLU A 277 -17.29 32.44 -15.42
N LEU A 278 -17.60 33.67 -15.04
CA LEU A 278 -17.66 34.13 -13.65
C LEU A 278 -18.75 33.41 -12.85
N GLU A 279 -19.95 33.26 -13.42
CA GLU A 279 -21.05 32.47 -12.84
C GLU A 279 -20.64 31.00 -12.65
N ARG A 280 -19.93 30.41 -13.62
CA ARG A 280 -19.39 29.03 -13.53
C ARG A 280 -18.33 28.88 -12.43
N VAL A 281 -17.52 29.91 -12.19
CA VAL A 281 -16.55 29.95 -11.07
C VAL A 281 -17.28 30.08 -9.72
N GLN A 282 -18.30 30.92 -9.61
CA GLN A 282 -19.13 31.01 -8.40
C GLN A 282 -19.86 29.69 -8.09
N GLY A 283 -20.36 28.99 -9.12
CA GLY A 283 -20.95 27.66 -8.98
C GLY A 283 -19.97 26.63 -8.38
N LYS A 284 -18.72 26.61 -8.85
CA LYS A 284 -17.66 25.78 -8.26
C LYS A 284 -17.34 26.19 -6.82
N LEU A 285 -17.28 27.49 -6.52
CA LEU A 285 -17.01 27.99 -5.16
C LEU A 285 -18.07 27.47 -4.18
N SER A 286 -19.35 27.56 -4.55
CA SER A 286 -20.48 27.04 -3.77
C SER A 286 -20.35 25.53 -3.49
N GLN A 287 -19.97 24.74 -4.51
CA GLN A 287 -19.72 23.30 -4.36
C GLN A 287 -18.58 23.01 -3.36
N TYR A 288 -17.47 23.75 -3.41
CA TYR A 288 -16.39 23.61 -2.44
C TYR A 288 -16.79 24.03 -1.02
N THR A 289 -17.57 25.11 -0.85
CA THR A 289 -18.13 25.50 0.46
C THR A 289 -19.04 24.41 1.03
N GLN A 290 -19.88 23.78 0.20
CA GLN A 290 -20.69 22.63 0.64
C GLN A 290 -19.84 21.42 1.01
N LEU A 291 -18.74 21.15 0.29
CA LEU A 291 -17.81 20.06 0.61
C LEU A 291 -17.12 20.29 1.96
N VAL A 292 -16.62 21.50 2.21
CA VAL A 292 -16.01 21.90 3.49
C VAL A 292 -17.02 21.75 4.64
N ASN A 293 -18.26 22.22 4.46
CA ASN A 293 -19.30 22.09 5.48
C ASN A 293 -19.71 20.62 5.76
N ARG A 294 -19.58 19.71 4.78
CA ARG A 294 -19.76 18.26 5.01
C ARG A 294 -18.58 17.68 5.79
N LEU A 295 -17.34 17.98 5.38
CA LEU A 295 -16.12 17.52 6.06
C LEU A 295 -16.05 18.00 7.51
N GLN A 296 -16.44 19.24 7.78
CA GLN A 296 -16.52 19.78 9.14
C GLN A 296 -17.50 18.98 10.01
N LYS A 297 -18.71 18.67 9.51
CA LYS A 297 -19.66 17.79 10.21
C LYS A 297 -19.11 16.38 10.45
N THR A 298 -18.32 15.83 9.53
CA THR A 298 -17.65 14.54 9.75
C THR A 298 -16.61 14.62 10.87
N ILE A 299 -15.80 15.69 10.90
CA ILE A 299 -14.81 15.94 11.97
C ILE A 299 -15.51 16.07 13.33
N ASP A 300 -16.60 16.83 13.41
CA ASP A 300 -17.34 17.04 14.67
C ASP A 300 -18.09 15.78 15.13
N ASN A 301 -18.55 14.93 14.20
CA ASN A 301 -19.09 13.60 14.52
C ASN A 301 -18.01 12.63 15.03
N MET A 302 -16.80 12.64 14.46
CA MET A 302 -15.68 11.82 14.98
C MET A 302 -15.23 12.30 16.36
N ARG A 303 -15.23 13.62 16.61
CA ARG A 303 -14.95 14.18 17.93
C ARG A 303 -15.94 13.72 19.00
N LYS A 304 -17.23 13.60 18.66
CA LYS A 304 -18.25 13.05 19.58
C LYS A 304 -18.04 11.57 19.89
N LYS A 305 -17.86 10.73 18.86
CA LYS A 305 -17.54 9.29 19.08
C LYS A 305 -16.33 9.10 20.01
N ASN A 306 -15.26 9.88 19.80
CA ASN A 306 -14.07 9.82 20.64
C ASN A 306 -14.27 10.34 22.08
N GLN A 307 -15.42 10.92 22.44
CA GLN A 307 -15.77 11.22 23.83
C GLN A 307 -16.64 10.11 24.45
N ASP A 308 -17.56 9.52 23.67
CA ASP A 308 -18.41 8.42 24.12
C ASP A 308 -17.60 7.12 24.36
N ASP A 309 -16.62 6.82 23.50
CA ASP A 309 -15.74 5.63 23.62
C ASP A 309 -14.76 5.70 24.81
N MET A 310 -14.47 6.89 25.34
CA MET A 310 -13.54 7.09 26.47
C MET A 310 -14.18 6.90 27.86
N GLY A 311 -15.46 6.52 27.91
CA GLY A 311 -16.23 6.36 29.16
C GLY A 311 -16.25 4.96 29.75
N LYS A 312 -15.64 3.95 29.10
CA LYS A 312 -15.73 2.53 29.50
C LYS A 312 -14.42 1.75 29.37
N ASP A 313 -13.43 2.11 30.19
CA ASP A 313 -12.27 1.24 30.48
C ASP A 313 -12.67 0.04 31.38
N GLU A 314 -13.56 -0.83 30.87
CA GLU A 314 -13.62 -2.21 31.35
C GLU A 314 -12.34 -2.95 30.91
N LYS A 315 -11.82 -3.82 31.77
CA LYS A 315 -10.52 -4.49 31.57
C LYS A 315 -10.57 -5.53 30.44
N SER A 316 -10.46 -5.07 29.19
CA SER A 316 -10.34 -5.95 28.02
C SER A 316 -9.04 -6.78 28.10
N VAL A 317 -9.18 -8.07 28.41
CA VAL A 317 -8.06 -9.03 28.55
C VAL A 317 -7.27 -9.22 27.23
N PHE A 318 -7.89 -8.87 26.10
CA PHE A 318 -7.35 -9.02 24.75
C PHE A 318 -7.09 -7.65 24.12
N ARG A 319 -6.08 -7.55 23.25
CA ARG A 319 -5.68 -6.32 22.57
C ARG A 319 -6.38 -6.21 21.21
N LYS A 320 -6.49 -4.98 20.70
CA LYS A 320 -6.96 -4.73 19.33
C LYS A 320 -6.06 -5.40 18.28
N ASP A 321 -4.77 -5.53 18.58
CA ASP A 321 -3.78 -6.25 17.76
C ASP A 321 -4.12 -7.76 17.62
N ASP A 322 -4.88 -8.35 18.55
CA ASP A 322 -5.24 -9.78 18.56
C ASP A 322 -6.53 -10.06 17.74
N ILE A 323 -7.11 -9.03 17.10
CA ILE A 323 -8.37 -9.09 16.34
C ILE A 323 -8.12 -8.91 14.84
N ASP A 324 -7.30 -7.93 14.44
CA ASP A 324 -7.04 -7.59 13.03
C ASP A 324 -6.01 -8.55 12.39
N LEU A 325 -6.43 -9.81 12.15
CA LEU A 325 -5.60 -10.89 11.58
C LEU A 325 -4.82 -10.46 10.32
N LEU A 326 -5.52 -9.85 9.35
CA LEU A 326 -4.94 -9.43 8.07
C LEU A 326 -3.97 -8.26 8.17
N VAL A 327 -4.05 -7.43 9.22
CA VAL A 327 -3.16 -6.27 9.42
C VAL A 327 -1.78 -6.73 9.92
N ASN A 328 -1.75 -7.75 10.77
CA ASN A 328 -0.51 -8.35 11.24
C ASN A 328 0.08 -9.36 10.24
N PHE A 329 -0.76 -9.98 9.41
CA PHE A 329 -0.42 -10.97 8.37
C PHE A 329 0.65 -11.99 8.82
N ARG A 330 0.37 -12.62 9.95
CA ARG A 330 1.17 -13.67 10.59
C ARG A 330 0.23 -14.74 11.10
N ILE A 331 0.65 -16.00 11.02
CA ILE A 331 -0.11 -17.13 11.58
C ILE A 331 -0.21 -16.96 13.12
N PRO A 332 -1.42 -16.86 13.71
CA PRO A 332 -1.61 -16.89 15.15
C PRO A 332 -1.11 -18.19 15.78
N GLN A 333 -0.49 -18.11 16.96
CA GLN A 333 -0.08 -19.30 17.73
C GLN A 333 -1.23 -19.93 18.53
N THR A 334 -2.35 -19.22 18.68
CA THR A 334 -3.53 -19.61 19.46
C THR A 334 -4.81 -19.25 18.68
N LEU A 335 -5.92 -19.93 19.01
CA LEU A 335 -7.24 -19.62 18.46
C LEU A 335 -7.99 -18.54 19.28
N ASP A 336 -7.26 -17.69 20.01
CA ASP A 336 -7.84 -16.68 20.91
C ASP A 336 -8.71 -15.67 20.13
N PHE A 337 -8.39 -15.40 18.87
CA PHE A 337 -9.22 -14.58 17.97
C PHE A 337 -10.66 -15.13 17.83
N ARG A 338 -10.85 -16.47 17.82
CA ARG A 338 -12.19 -17.09 17.82
C ARG A 338 -12.91 -16.82 19.14
N VAL A 339 -12.19 -16.89 20.27
CA VAL A 339 -12.74 -16.59 21.60
C VAL A 339 -13.14 -15.11 21.73
N VAL A 340 -12.36 -14.19 21.15
CA VAL A 340 -12.70 -12.76 21.12
C VAL A 340 -13.90 -12.49 20.22
N SER A 341 -13.95 -13.08 19.03
CA SER A 341 -15.12 -13.03 18.13
C SER A 341 -16.39 -13.56 18.82
N GLN A 342 -16.29 -14.69 19.51
CA GLN A 342 -17.40 -15.26 20.30
C GLN A 342 -17.79 -14.37 21.49
N ARG A 343 -16.84 -13.70 22.15
CA ARG A 343 -17.13 -12.73 23.22
C ARG A 343 -17.85 -11.48 22.73
N LEU A 344 -17.62 -11.01 21.51
CA LEU A 344 -18.37 -9.89 20.93
C LEU A 344 -19.85 -10.27 20.69
N ASN A 345 -20.12 -11.52 20.30
CA ASN A 345 -21.48 -11.98 19.99
C ASN A 345 -22.24 -12.55 21.20
N ASN A 346 -21.54 -13.15 22.17
CA ASN A 346 -22.13 -13.92 23.28
C ASN A 346 -21.52 -13.54 24.65
N GLN A 347 -21.23 -12.25 24.87
CA GLN A 347 -20.51 -11.74 26.05
C GLN A 347 -21.08 -12.24 27.38
N HIS A 348 -22.41 -12.22 27.55
CA HIS A 348 -23.07 -12.61 28.79
C HIS A 348 -22.88 -14.09 29.15
N LEU A 349 -23.08 -15.00 28.18
CA LEU A 349 -22.90 -16.45 28.39
C LEU A 349 -21.42 -16.78 28.70
N LEU A 350 -20.48 -16.13 28.02
CA LEU A 350 -19.05 -16.37 28.23
C LEU A 350 -18.52 -15.78 29.54
N ASN A 351 -19.08 -14.65 30.01
CA ASN A 351 -18.81 -14.14 31.34
C ASN A 351 -19.38 -15.08 32.41
N ASP A 352 -20.64 -15.52 32.29
CA ASP A 352 -21.25 -16.47 33.22
C ASP A 352 -20.45 -17.78 33.33
N LEU A 353 -20.04 -18.36 32.20
CA LEU A 353 -19.18 -19.55 32.16
C LEU A 353 -17.81 -19.32 32.81
N THR A 354 -17.28 -18.09 32.80
CA THR A 354 -15.99 -17.72 33.42
C THR A 354 -16.14 -17.48 34.92
N ASP A 355 -17.17 -16.75 35.34
CA ASP A 355 -17.33 -16.23 36.70
C ASP A 355 -18.07 -17.21 37.62
N LYS A 356 -19.08 -17.93 37.09
CA LYS A 356 -19.89 -18.92 37.82
C LYS A 356 -19.38 -20.35 37.58
N GLY A 357 -18.68 -20.58 36.45
CA GLY A 357 -18.21 -21.89 36.03
C GLY A 357 -19.29 -22.73 35.34
N VAL A 358 -18.86 -23.74 34.57
CA VAL A 358 -19.72 -24.54 33.68
C VAL A 358 -20.91 -25.17 34.43
N LEU A 359 -20.67 -25.82 35.57
CA LEU A 359 -21.70 -26.54 36.32
C LEU A 359 -22.81 -25.61 36.85
N ALA A 360 -22.44 -24.48 37.46
CA ALA A 360 -23.40 -23.52 37.97
C ALA A 360 -24.12 -22.76 36.84
N THR A 361 -23.45 -22.51 35.71
CA THR A 361 -24.07 -21.90 34.52
C THR A 361 -25.12 -22.83 33.91
N CYS A 362 -24.81 -24.12 33.76
CA CYS A 362 -25.80 -25.12 33.30
C CYS A 362 -26.98 -25.23 34.28
N GLN A 363 -26.72 -25.28 35.60
CA GLN A 363 -27.78 -25.28 36.61
C GLN A 363 -28.65 -24.01 36.55
N HIS A 364 -28.05 -22.84 36.36
CA HIS A 364 -28.79 -21.59 36.18
C HIS A 364 -29.64 -21.62 34.90
N ASN A 365 -29.11 -22.09 33.78
CA ASN A 365 -29.85 -22.23 32.53
C ASN A 365 -31.06 -23.16 32.69
N PHE A 366 -30.96 -24.26 33.45
CA PHE A 366 -32.10 -25.12 33.79
C PHE A 366 -33.15 -24.47 34.74
N THR A 367 -32.86 -23.30 35.33
CA THR A 367 -33.84 -22.51 36.12
C THR A 367 -34.53 -21.38 35.34
N LEU A 368 -34.11 -21.11 34.08
CA LEU A 368 -34.73 -20.09 33.24
C LEU A 368 -36.09 -20.54 32.66
N PRO A 369 -36.95 -19.62 32.16
CA PRO A 369 -38.14 -19.98 31.39
C PRO A 369 -37.78 -20.81 30.14
N VAL A 370 -38.65 -21.76 29.76
CA VAL A 370 -38.38 -22.79 28.73
C VAL A 370 -37.87 -22.21 27.39
N GLU A 371 -38.40 -21.07 26.97
CA GLU A 371 -37.96 -20.40 25.74
C GLU A 371 -36.51 -19.88 25.86
N SER A 372 -36.16 -19.24 26.98
CA SER A 372 -34.80 -18.81 27.29
C SER A 372 -33.85 -19.98 27.51
N GLN A 373 -34.32 -21.12 28.07
CA GLN A 373 -33.51 -22.34 28.12
C GLN A 373 -33.13 -22.80 26.70
N LYS A 374 -34.14 -22.87 25.81
CA LYS A 374 -33.96 -23.28 24.42
C LYS A 374 -32.99 -22.36 23.67
N GLU A 375 -33.10 -21.05 23.87
CA GLU A 375 -32.19 -20.05 23.30
C GLU A 375 -30.74 -20.27 23.78
N GLN A 376 -30.50 -20.39 25.10
CA GLN A 376 -29.16 -20.61 25.65
C GLN A 376 -28.56 -21.96 25.19
N PHE A 377 -29.34 -23.04 25.20
CA PHE A 377 -28.87 -24.34 24.70
C PHE A 377 -28.64 -24.32 23.17
N GLN A 378 -29.42 -23.56 22.40
CA GLN A 378 -29.20 -23.38 20.97
C GLN A 378 -27.89 -22.64 20.70
N ILE A 379 -27.57 -21.57 21.45
CA ILE A 379 -26.29 -20.86 21.35
C ILE A 379 -25.13 -21.82 21.66
N ILE A 380 -25.20 -22.57 22.76
CA ILE A 380 -24.15 -23.55 23.13
C ILE A 380 -23.97 -24.62 22.05
N ALA A 381 -25.06 -25.17 21.51
CA ALA A 381 -25.02 -26.16 20.44
C ALA A 381 -24.43 -25.60 19.13
N GLN A 382 -24.77 -24.35 18.77
CA GLN A 382 -24.20 -23.66 17.62
C GLN A 382 -22.69 -23.41 17.77
N GLN A 383 -22.21 -23.06 18.97
CA GLN A 383 -20.76 -22.93 19.20
C GLN A 383 -20.05 -24.29 19.10
N LEU A 384 -20.60 -25.36 19.68
CA LEU A 384 -20.03 -26.71 19.56
C LEU A 384 -19.98 -27.18 18.09
N LEU A 385 -21.03 -26.88 17.31
CA LEU A 385 -21.07 -27.18 15.88
C LEU A 385 -20.02 -26.35 15.11
N SER A 386 -19.89 -25.05 15.37
CA SER A 386 -18.87 -24.18 14.76
C SER A 386 -17.43 -24.59 15.10
N TYR A 387 -17.18 -25.14 16.29
CA TYR A 387 -15.88 -25.74 16.63
C TYR A 387 -15.65 -27.07 15.89
N LYS A 388 -16.68 -27.90 15.71
CA LYS A 388 -16.62 -29.13 14.93
C LYS A 388 -16.34 -28.85 13.45
N GLU A 389 -17.12 -27.97 12.83
CA GLU A 389 -16.99 -27.58 11.41
C GLU A 389 -15.61 -26.96 11.13
N PHE A 390 -15.11 -26.11 12.03
CA PHE A 390 -13.75 -25.57 11.94
C PHE A 390 -12.69 -26.67 12.00
N ALA A 391 -12.82 -27.66 12.90
CA ALA A 391 -11.89 -28.78 12.98
C ALA A 391 -11.95 -29.70 11.75
N GLU A 392 -13.15 -29.95 11.20
CA GLU A 392 -13.34 -30.72 9.96
C GLU A 392 -12.71 -29.97 8.76
N LYS A 393 -12.92 -28.65 8.64
CA LYS A 393 -12.26 -27.80 7.63
C LYS A 393 -10.74 -27.72 7.80
N MET A 394 -10.22 -27.64 9.03
CA MET A 394 -8.77 -27.69 9.31
C MET A 394 -8.14 -29.02 8.87
N ASN A 395 -8.82 -30.16 9.10
CA ASN A 395 -8.34 -31.46 8.66
C ASN A 395 -8.34 -31.59 7.13
N GLN A 396 -9.39 -31.11 6.45
CA GLN A 396 -9.44 -31.02 4.98
C GLN A 396 -8.33 -30.13 4.43
N PHE A 397 -8.14 -28.95 5.03
CA PHE A 397 -7.08 -28.00 4.69
C PHE A 397 -5.69 -28.64 4.76
N PHE A 398 -5.35 -29.30 5.88
CA PHE A 398 -4.06 -29.99 6.01
C PHE A 398 -3.87 -31.10 4.97
N PHE A 399 -4.92 -31.89 4.70
CA PHE A 399 -4.87 -32.90 3.64
C PHE A 399 -4.60 -32.28 2.26
N TYR A 400 -5.24 -31.16 1.91
CA TYR A 400 -4.99 -30.47 0.64
C TYR A 400 -3.57 -29.87 0.58
N MET A 401 -3.06 -29.27 1.66
CA MET A 401 -1.67 -28.80 1.73
C MET A 401 -0.67 -29.95 1.51
N GLU A 402 -0.94 -31.14 2.07
CA GLU A 402 -0.13 -32.34 1.82
C GLU A 402 -0.16 -32.74 0.33
N GLN A 403 -1.31 -32.66 -0.36
CA GLN A 403 -1.37 -32.93 -1.80
C GLN A 403 -0.65 -31.85 -2.63
N PHE A 404 -0.80 -30.57 -2.29
CA PHE A 404 -0.08 -29.47 -2.95
C PHE A 404 1.44 -29.62 -2.80
N SER A 405 1.91 -30.17 -1.68
CA SER A 405 3.33 -30.47 -1.46
C SER A 405 3.92 -31.49 -2.45
N LYS A 406 3.09 -32.26 -3.16
CA LYS A 406 3.52 -33.28 -4.14
C LYS A 406 3.54 -32.76 -5.58
N CYS A 407 3.01 -31.56 -5.83
CA CYS A 407 3.05 -30.90 -7.13
C CYS A 407 4.48 -30.50 -7.54
N LEU A 408 4.80 -30.67 -8.82
CA LEU A 408 6.13 -30.40 -9.39
C LEU A 408 6.14 -29.24 -10.39
N LEU A 409 4.97 -28.83 -10.90
CA LEU A 409 4.80 -27.70 -11.81
C LEU A 409 3.90 -26.62 -11.18
N PHE A 410 4.07 -25.37 -11.59
CA PHE A 410 3.20 -24.27 -11.17
C PHE A 410 1.74 -24.48 -11.61
N GLU A 411 1.55 -25.04 -12.80
CA GLU A 411 0.23 -25.36 -13.35
C GLU A 411 -0.51 -26.39 -12.48
N ASP A 412 0.17 -27.43 -11.99
CA ASP A 412 -0.40 -28.41 -11.05
C ASP A 412 -0.96 -27.70 -9.79
N ILE A 413 -0.17 -26.81 -9.19
CA ILE A 413 -0.59 -26.09 -7.97
C ILE A 413 -1.78 -25.18 -8.26
N ILE A 414 -1.78 -24.44 -9.38
CA ILE A 414 -2.91 -23.57 -9.73
C ILE A 414 -4.19 -24.38 -9.93
N HIS A 415 -4.17 -25.45 -10.72
CA HIS A 415 -5.35 -26.29 -10.94
C HIS A 415 -5.86 -26.93 -9.65
N GLN A 416 -4.96 -27.40 -8.78
CA GLN A 416 -5.35 -28.00 -7.50
C GLN A 416 -5.95 -26.97 -6.54
N VAL A 417 -5.29 -25.81 -6.37
CA VAL A 417 -5.76 -24.72 -5.49
C VAL A 417 -7.12 -24.19 -5.94
N ASN A 418 -7.26 -23.86 -7.22
CA ASN A 418 -8.51 -23.30 -7.77
C ASN A 418 -9.69 -24.27 -7.58
N ARG A 419 -9.43 -25.59 -7.64
CA ARG A 419 -10.46 -26.63 -7.57
C ARG A 419 -10.88 -27.02 -6.15
N VAL A 420 -9.94 -27.14 -5.20
CA VAL A 420 -10.25 -27.75 -3.88
C VAL A 420 -10.41 -26.75 -2.74
N LEU A 421 -9.74 -25.60 -2.79
CA LEU A 421 -9.89 -24.60 -1.72
C LEU A 421 -11.27 -23.93 -1.62
N PRO A 422 -12.11 -23.77 -2.68
CA PRO A 422 -13.46 -23.22 -2.52
C PRO A 422 -14.31 -23.97 -1.49
N GLN A 423 -14.09 -25.28 -1.33
CA GLN A 423 -14.77 -26.14 -0.36
C GLN A 423 -14.35 -25.84 1.09
N VAL A 424 -13.08 -25.48 1.31
CA VAL A 424 -12.57 -25.11 2.65
C VAL A 424 -13.10 -23.75 3.07
N PHE A 425 -13.03 -22.75 2.19
CA PHE A 425 -13.57 -21.42 2.49
C PHE A 425 -15.10 -21.45 2.61
N GLY A 426 -15.80 -22.14 1.71
CA GLY A 426 -17.27 -22.07 1.58
C GLY A 426 -17.71 -20.91 0.68
N CYS A 427 -16.97 -20.70 -0.41
CA CYS A 427 -17.16 -19.59 -1.34
C CYS A 427 -17.32 -20.09 -2.78
N GLU A 428 -17.80 -19.24 -3.68
CA GLU A 428 -18.01 -19.62 -5.08
C GLU A 428 -16.70 -19.96 -5.81
N GLN A 429 -15.65 -19.13 -5.64
CA GLN A 429 -14.44 -19.22 -6.46
C GLN A 429 -13.17 -18.92 -5.66
N VAL A 430 -12.12 -19.69 -5.93
CA VAL A 430 -10.74 -19.41 -5.49
C VAL A 430 -9.83 -19.40 -6.71
N ARG A 431 -8.89 -18.45 -6.79
CA ARG A 431 -7.86 -18.44 -7.83
C ARG A 431 -6.47 -18.15 -7.26
N LEU A 432 -5.53 -19.04 -7.55
CA LEU A 432 -4.10 -18.78 -7.43
C LEU A 432 -3.63 -17.98 -8.66
N TRP A 433 -3.37 -16.69 -8.48
CA TRP A 433 -2.76 -15.84 -9.49
C TRP A 433 -1.25 -15.76 -9.26
N LEU A 434 -0.43 -16.15 -10.25
CA LEU A 434 1.03 -15.99 -10.21
C LEU A 434 1.47 -14.82 -11.10
N ILE A 435 2.58 -14.17 -10.74
CA ILE A 435 3.15 -13.05 -11.52
C ILE A 435 3.95 -13.59 -12.71
N ASP A 436 3.58 -13.19 -13.92
CA ASP A 436 4.44 -13.22 -15.10
C ASP A 436 5.32 -11.96 -15.10
N GLY A 437 6.52 -12.10 -14.54
CA GLY A 437 7.50 -11.02 -14.39
C GLY A 437 8.07 -10.50 -15.72
N MET A 438 7.93 -11.24 -16.82
CA MET A 438 8.35 -10.77 -18.15
C MET A 438 7.34 -9.78 -18.76
N ASN A 439 6.06 -9.91 -18.41
CA ASN A 439 4.97 -9.14 -18.99
C ASN A 439 4.36 -8.08 -18.05
N GLY A 440 4.63 -8.14 -16.74
CA GLY A 440 3.99 -7.26 -15.75
C GLY A 440 2.49 -7.57 -15.57
N THR A 441 2.13 -8.84 -15.74
CA THR A 441 0.76 -9.36 -15.68
C THR A 441 0.69 -10.52 -14.68
N ILE A 442 -0.45 -10.70 -14.04
CA ILE A 442 -0.73 -11.95 -13.33
C ILE A 442 -1.43 -12.96 -14.25
N PHE A 443 -1.26 -14.26 -14.00
CA PHE A 443 -1.95 -15.33 -14.71
C PHE A 443 -2.47 -16.40 -13.76
N THR A 444 -3.52 -17.11 -14.21
CA THR A 444 -4.07 -18.31 -13.57
C THR A 444 -4.75 -19.16 -14.64
N TYR A 445 -5.35 -20.29 -14.27
CA TYR A 445 -6.05 -21.18 -15.18
C TYR A 445 -7.54 -21.29 -14.81
N LEU A 446 -8.40 -21.34 -15.83
CA LEU A 446 -9.80 -21.74 -15.68
C LEU A 446 -9.91 -23.26 -15.56
N GLU A 447 -11.02 -23.75 -15.00
CA GLU A 447 -11.34 -25.19 -14.90
C GLU A 447 -11.31 -25.91 -16.25
N THR A 448 -11.51 -25.19 -17.36
CA THR A 448 -11.42 -25.71 -18.72
C THR A 448 -9.97 -25.91 -19.22
N GLY A 449 -8.96 -25.75 -18.37
CA GLY A 449 -7.54 -25.79 -18.72
C GLY A 449 -7.01 -24.53 -19.43
N ASN A 450 -7.85 -23.51 -19.68
CA ASN A 450 -7.45 -22.31 -20.40
C ASN A 450 -6.71 -21.32 -19.47
N GLN A 451 -5.48 -20.95 -19.81
CA GLN A 451 -4.75 -19.87 -19.13
C GLN A 451 -5.46 -18.53 -19.37
N ILE A 452 -5.70 -17.78 -18.30
CA ILE A 452 -6.17 -16.39 -18.35
C ILE A 452 -5.15 -15.45 -17.71
N ARG A 453 -5.13 -14.20 -18.16
CA ARG A 453 -4.18 -13.15 -17.72
C ARG A 453 -4.93 -11.92 -17.23
N ALA A 454 -4.35 -11.18 -16.30
CA ALA A 454 -4.87 -9.93 -15.78
C ALA A 454 -3.77 -8.92 -15.44
N LEU A 455 -4.13 -7.63 -15.36
CA LEU A 455 -3.19 -6.54 -15.11
C LEU A 455 -2.89 -6.37 -13.62
N GLN A 456 -1.64 -6.60 -13.21
CA GLN A 456 -1.21 -6.51 -11.80
C GLN A 456 -1.39 -5.11 -11.18
N HIS A 457 -1.49 -4.05 -12.00
CA HIS A 457 -1.50 -2.66 -11.56
C HIS A 457 -2.87 -1.97 -11.64
N LYS A 458 -3.93 -2.66 -12.11
CA LYS A 458 -5.32 -2.17 -12.17
C LYS A 458 -6.25 -3.01 -11.27
N GLY A 459 -7.45 -2.47 -11.00
CA GLY A 459 -8.41 -3.09 -10.08
C GLY A 459 -8.00 -2.98 -8.60
N GLN A 460 -8.67 -3.73 -7.73
CA GLN A 460 -8.36 -3.83 -6.30
C GLN A 460 -7.17 -4.75 -6.02
N VAL A 461 -6.94 -5.77 -6.85
CA VAL A 461 -5.74 -6.63 -6.75
C VAL A 461 -4.43 -5.83 -6.81
N ALA A 462 -4.44 -4.69 -7.51
CA ALA A 462 -3.31 -3.77 -7.54
C ALA A 462 -2.97 -3.13 -6.20
N ASP A 463 -3.91 -3.07 -5.26
CA ASP A 463 -3.68 -2.47 -3.95
C ASP A 463 -2.93 -3.46 -3.03
N VAL A 464 -3.11 -4.78 -3.22
CA VAL A 464 -2.33 -5.84 -2.57
C VAL A 464 -0.83 -5.69 -2.90
N PHE A 465 -0.49 -5.50 -4.18
CA PHE A 465 0.90 -5.31 -4.60
C PHE A 465 1.51 -3.99 -4.11
N LYS A 466 0.72 -2.90 -4.06
CA LYS A 466 1.18 -1.56 -3.63
C LYS A 466 1.33 -1.43 -2.12
N LEU A 467 0.40 -1.98 -1.35
CA LEU A 467 0.36 -1.90 0.11
C LEU A 467 1.11 -3.05 0.77
N ARG A 468 1.38 -4.13 0.03
CA ARG A 468 2.00 -5.38 0.50
C ARG A 468 1.27 -5.96 1.72
N SER A 469 -0.05 -5.97 1.65
CA SER A 469 -0.96 -6.45 2.71
C SER A 469 -2.18 -7.15 2.13
N ALA A 470 -2.78 -8.03 2.92
CA ALA A 470 -4.06 -8.65 2.58
C ALA A 470 -5.23 -7.66 2.67
N GLN A 471 -6.34 -7.97 1.98
CA GLN A 471 -7.53 -7.14 1.92
C GLN A 471 -8.79 -8.02 2.02
N ASN A 472 -9.66 -7.74 2.98
CA ASN A 472 -11.04 -8.27 3.05
C ASN A 472 -11.98 -7.18 2.54
N ILE A 473 -12.67 -7.46 1.43
CA ILE A 473 -13.35 -6.47 0.58
C ILE A 473 -14.83 -6.83 0.50
N SER A 474 -15.70 -5.91 0.94
CA SER A 474 -17.16 -6.08 0.86
C SER A 474 -17.80 -5.37 -0.34
N GLN A 475 -19.10 -5.66 -0.49
CA GLN A 475 -19.96 -5.32 -1.63
C GLN A 475 -20.17 -3.81 -1.90
N ALA A 476 -19.65 -2.92 -1.04
CA ALA A 476 -19.73 -1.48 -1.23
C ALA A 476 -18.79 -0.94 -2.34
N SER A 477 -17.91 -1.76 -2.90
CA SER A 477 -16.94 -1.34 -3.94
C SER A 477 -17.58 -1.19 -5.34
N GLN A 478 -17.54 0.03 -5.89
CA GLN A 478 -17.76 0.27 -7.33
C GLN A 478 -16.50 0.04 -8.18
N LYS A 479 -15.37 -0.34 -7.57
CA LYS A 479 -14.07 -0.54 -8.25
C LYS A 479 -13.96 -2.02 -8.68
N PRO A 480 -13.61 -2.34 -9.94
CA PRO A 480 -13.37 -3.72 -10.38
C PRO A 480 -12.29 -4.40 -9.55
N LEU A 481 -12.46 -5.71 -9.32
CA LEU A 481 -11.51 -6.52 -8.57
C LEU A 481 -10.17 -6.62 -9.31
N LEU A 482 -10.23 -6.94 -10.60
CA LEU A 482 -9.10 -7.05 -11.51
C LEU A 482 -9.53 -6.69 -12.94
N TYR A 483 -8.57 -6.62 -13.87
CA TYR A 483 -8.82 -6.39 -15.29
C TYR A 483 -8.20 -7.52 -16.10
N ARG A 484 -9.04 -8.36 -16.72
CA ARG A 484 -8.60 -9.49 -17.56
C ARG A 484 -8.08 -8.99 -18.90
N ILE A 485 -7.12 -9.72 -19.47
CA ILE A 485 -6.46 -9.44 -20.74
C ILE A 485 -6.85 -10.55 -21.72
N ASN A 486 -7.92 -10.30 -22.48
CA ASN A 486 -8.32 -11.11 -23.62
C ASN A 486 -7.84 -10.38 -24.90
N GLU A 487 -8.71 -10.20 -25.91
CA GLU A 487 -8.44 -9.30 -27.05
C GLU A 487 -8.43 -7.82 -26.64
N GLN A 488 -9.15 -7.48 -25.57
CA GLN A 488 -9.23 -6.15 -24.95
C GLN A 488 -9.17 -6.27 -23.42
N GLU A 489 -8.93 -5.16 -22.73
CA GLU A 489 -9.05 -5.10 -21.27
C GLU A 489 -10.51 -5.20 -20.85
N GLN A 490 -10.86 -6.21 -20.04
CA GLN A 490 -12.21 -6.40 -19.53
C GLN A 490 -12.21 -6.31 -17.98
N PRO A 491 -13.00 -5.41 -17.38
CA PRO A 491 -13.10 -5.32 -15.92
C PRO A 491 -13.84 -6.53 -15.36
N ASP A 492 -13.34 -7.07 -14.25
CA ASP A 492 -13.89 -8.22 -13.55
C ASP A 492 -14.36 -7.80 -12.14
N TYR A 493 -15.46 -8.38 -11.67
CA TYR A 493 -16.15 -7.94 -10.46
C TYR A 493 -16.56 -9.14 -9.60
N ALA A 494 -16.39 -9.00 -8.28
CA ALA A 494 -16.90 -9.94 -7.29
C ALA A 494 -17.85 -9.21 -6.32
N ARG A 495 -18.75 -9.97 -5.67
CA ARG A 495 -19.61 -9.46 -4.58
C ARG A 495 -18.79 -9.08 -3.35
N ASN A 496 -17.82 -9.92 -3.01
CA ASN A 496 -16.87 -9.73 -1.94
C ASN A 496 -15.57 -10.48 -2.33
N ALA A 497 -14.44 -10.07 -1.76
CA ALA A 497 -13.15 -10.69 -2.05
C ALA A 497 -12.21 -10.65 -0.83
N LEU A 498 -11.61 -11.78 -0.50
CA LEU A 498 -10.42 -11.87 0.34
C LEU A 498 -9.21 -12.07 -0.57
N LEU A 499 -8.32 -11.07 -0.59
CA LEU A 499 -7.11 -11.07 -1.41
C LEU A 499 -5.87 -11.17 -0.52
N LEU A 500 -5.04 -12.18 -0.75
CA LEU A 500 -3.93 -12.54 0.15
C LEU A 500 -2.59 -12.57 -0.62
N PRO A 501 -1.58 -11.75 -0.25
CA PRO A 501 -0.28 -11.70 -0.92
C PRO A 501 0.58 -12.94 -0.64
N LEU A 502 1.05 -13.60 -1.70
CA LEU A 502 1.93 -14.77 -1.62
C LEU A 502 3.39 -14.32 -1.56
N PHE A 503 3.92 -14.17 -0.36
CA PHE A 503 5.34 -13.86 -0.13
C PHE A 503 6.22 -15.10 -0.23
N CYS A 504 7.39 -14.97 -0.85
CA CYS A 504 8.46 -15.97 -0.77
C CYS A 504 9.57 -15.53 0.18
N GLU A 505 10.03 -16.45 1.03
CA GLU A 505 10.90 -16.19 2.19
C GLU A 505 12.23 -15.51 1.87
N THR A 506 12.81 -15.81 0.71
CA THR A 506 14.18 -15.41 0.35
C THR A 506 14.35 -13.90 0.18
N ASN A 507 13.35 -13.22 -0.39
CA ASN A 507 13.43 -11.82 -0.79
C ASN A 507 12.26 -10.95 -0.25
N ASP A 508 11.36 -11.51 0.57
CA ASP A 508 10.09 -10.87 0.97
C ASP A 508 9.22 -10.44 -0.25
N ALA A 509 9.49 -11.03 -1.41
CA ALA A 509 8.87 -10.65 -2.68
C ALA A 509 7.50 -11.33 -2.82
N ILE A 510 6.49 -10.55 -3.21
CA ILE A 510 5.19 -11.10 -3.61
C ILE A 510 5.37 -11.81 -4.96
N ARG A 511 5.03 -13.09 -5.05
CA ARG A 511 5.09 -13.90 -6.28
C ARG A 511 3.70 -14.20 -6.87
N GLY A 512 2.65 -13.88 -6.14
CA GLY A 512 1.28 -14.06 -6.56
C GLY A 512 0.27 -13.52 -5.55
N VAL A 513 -1.02 -13.72 -5.84
CA VAL A 513 -2.13 -13.41 -4.95
C VAL A 513 -3.08 -14.60 -4.95
N LEU A 514 -3.50 -15.03 -3.75
CA LEU A 514 -4.66 -15.92 -3.61
C LEU A 514 -5.91 -15.04 -3.58
N GLU A 515 -6.73 -15.16 -4.62
CA GLU A 515 -8.08 -14.59 -4.71
C GLU A 515 -9.06 -15.60 -4.10
N VAL A 516 -9.88 -15.18 -3.15
CA VAL A 516 -11.05 -15.93 -2.65
C VAL A 516 -12.26 -15.00 -2.81
N THR A 517 -13.31 -15.42 -3.51
CA THR A 517 -14.42 -14.54 -3.90
C THR A 517 -15.80 -15.16 -3.70
N ASN A 518 -16.77 -14.29 -3.45
CA ASN A 518 -18.19 -14.61 -3.30
C ASN A 518 -18.46 -15.65 -2.19
N THR A 519 -17.96 -15.41 -0.97
CA THR A 519 -18.52 -16.04 0.25
C THR A 519 -19.98 -15.59 0.43
N GLU A 520 -20.82 -16.38 1.09
CA GLU A 520 -22.26 -16.09 1.27
C GLU A 520 -22.51 -14.83 2.11
N ASN A 521 -21.61 -14.53 3.04
CA ASN A 521 -21.65 -13.37 3.93
C ASN A 521 -21.26 -12.05 3.21
N GLU A 522 -21.49 -10.89 3.84
CA GLU A 522 -21.05 -9.60 3.29
C GLU A 522 -19.51 -9.44 3.29
N PHE A 523 -18.85 -10.02 4.30
CA PHE A 523 -17.40 -10.06 4.52
C PHE A 523 -16.96 -11.51 4.78
N PHE A 524 -15.68 -11.80 4.54
CA PHE A 524 -15.07 -13.04 5.03
C PHE A 524 -14.92 -13.00 6.55
N SER A 525 -15.19 -14.11 7.23
CA SER A 525 -15.05 -14.26 8.68
C SER A 525 -13.60 -14.42 9.13
N PHE A 526 -13.31 -14.22 10.42
CA PHE A 526 -11.97 -14.46 10.99
C PHE A 526 -11.45 -15.88 10.77
N ASP A 527 -12.34 -16.88 10.65
CA ASP A 527 -11.95 -18.25 10.31
C ASP A 527 -11.47 -18.35 8.86
N GLU A 528 -12.21 -17.77 7.92
CA GLU A 528 -11.80 -17.66 6.51
C GLU A 528 -10.51 -16.83 6.36
N GLU A 529 -10.33 -15.74 7.12
CA GLU A 529 -9.08 -14.97 7.15
C GLU A 529 -7.90 -15.80 7.69
N TYR A 530 -8.11 -16.60 8.74
CA TYR A 530 -7.10 -17.50 9.30
C TYR A 530 -6.72 -18.62 8.32
N PHE A 531 -7.70 -19.28 7.69
CA PHE A 531 -7.45 -20.22 6.58
C PHE A 531 -6.72 -19.54 5.41
N GLY A 532 -7.05 -18.28 5.13
CA GLY A 532 -6.40 -17.46 4.12
C GLY A 532 -4.92 -17.22 4.41
N ILE A 533 -4.59 -16.77 5.63
CA ILE A 533 -3.20 -16.56 6.08
C ILE A 533 -2.41 -17.88 6.03
N LEU A 534 -2.98 -18.99 6.54
CA LEU A 534 -2.35 -20.31 6.47
C LEU A 534 -2.08 -20.74 5.03
N ALA A 535 -3.07 -20.61 4.13
CA ALA A 535 -2.92 -20.92 2.71
C ALA A 535 -1.83 -20.07 2.07
N SER A 536 -1.80 -18.77 2.38
CA SER A 536 -0.89 -17.81 1.76
C SER A 536 0.57 -18.10 2.10
N HIS A 537 0.87 -18.42 3.36
CA HIS A 537 2.21 -18.87 3.77
C HIS A 537 2.59 -20.21 3.12
N GLN A 538 1.75 -21.24 3.22
CA GLN A 538 2.08 -22.58 2.69
C GLN A 538 2.29 -22.57 1.17
N LEU A 539 1.45 -21.85 0.43
CA LEU A 539 1.64 -21.65 -1.00
C LEU A 539 2.90 -20.84 -1.31
N GLY A 540 3.26 -19.84 -0.49
CA GLY A 540 4.53 -19.11 -0.60
C GLY A 540 5.76 -20.03 -0.51
N HIS A 541 5.82 -20.91 0.50
CA HIS A 541 6.90 -21.90 0.63
C HIS A 541 6.94 -22.88 -0.56
N LEU A 542 5.78 -23.38 -1.01
CA LEU A 542 5.71 -24.30 -2.15
C LEU A 542 6.13 -23.65 -3.47
N LEU A 543 5.75 -22.39 -3.70
CA LEU A 543 6.17 -21.62 -4.88
C LEU A 543 7.68 -21.35 -4.84
N GLN A 544 8.25 -20.98 -3.69
CA GLN A 544 9.69 -20.81 -3.54
C GLN A 544 10.45 -22.10 -3.90
N ARG A 545 10.00 -23.25 -3.39
CA ARG A 545 10.57 -24.57 -3.70
C ARG A 545 10.54 -24.89 -5.22
N LEU A 546 9.48 -24.52 -5.92
CA LEU A 546 9.39 -24.69 -7.38
C LEU A 546 10.35 -23.74 -8.13
N ILE A 547 10.44 -22.47 -7.70
CA ILE A 547 11.40 -21.49 -8.26
C ILE A 547 12.84 -21.99 -8.09
N ASP A 548 13.20 -22.49 -6.90
CA ASP A 548 14.55 -23.00 -6.62
C ASP A 548 14.88 -24.25 -7.46
N ASN A 549 13.93 -25.18 -7.60
CA ASN A 549 14.11 -26.36 -8.45
C ASN A 549 14.30 -25.98 -9.93
N GLN A 550 13.49 -25.06 -10.46
CA GLN A 550 13.67 -24.56 -11.83
C GLN A 550 14.98 -23.80 -11.98
N SER A 551 15.36 -22.95 -11.03
CA SER A 551 16.64 -22.25 -11.04
C SER A 551 17.81 -23.23 -10.99
N TRP A 552 17.73 -24.32 -10.24
CA TRP A 552 18.76 -25.36 -10.20
C TRP A 552 18.87 -26.10 -11.53
N LEU A 553 17.76 -26.56 -12.10
CA LEU A 553 17.71 -27.22 -13.42
C LEU A 553 18.29 -26.34 -14.52
N ILE A 554 17.94 -25.05 -14.52
CA ILE A 554 18.49 -24.05 -15.45
C ILE A 554 20.00 -23.86 -15.18
N THR A 555 20.44 -23.76 -13.93
CA THR A 555 21.87 -23.66 -13.59
C THR A 555 22.66 -24.86 -14.14
N GLN A 556 22.19 -26.10 -13.96
CA GLN A 556 22.88 -27.28 -14.50
C GLN A 556 22.92 -27.28 -16.03
N LYS A 557 21.83 -26.89 -16.70
CA LYS A 557 21.75 -26.79 -18.16
C LYS A 557 22.76 -25.77 -18.72
N TYR A 558 22.91 -24.62 -18.08
CA TYR A 558 23.76 -23.53 -18.58
C TYR A 558 25.24 -23.69 -18.19
N ARG A 559 25.54 -24.33 -17.06
CA ARG A 559 26.91 -24.50 -16.52
C ARG A 559 27.93 -25.05 -17.52
N GLY A 560 27.54 -26.02 -18.35
CA GLY A 560 28.43 -26.57 -19.39
C GLY A 560 28.81 -25.50 -20.41
N MET A 561 27.80 -24.87 -21.03
CA MET A 561 28.00 -23.83 -22.05
C MET A 561 28.76 -22.61 -21.51
N MET A 562 28.57 -22.24 -20.24
CA MET A 562 29.36 -21.20 -19.57
C MET A 562 30.84 -21.57 -19.43
N MET A 563 31.16 -22.80 -19.05
CA MET A 563 32.54 -23.28 -18.89
C MET A 563 33.25 -23.46 -20.24
N ASP A 564 32.53 -23.89 -21.28
CA ASP A 564 33.04 -23.88 -22.66
C ASP A 564 33.31 -22.44 -23.14
N GLY A 565 32.39 -21.51 -22.84
CA GLY A 565 32.56 -20.08 -23.06
C GLY A 565 33.81 -19.52 -22.38
N PHE A 566 33.98 -19.75 -21.08
CA PHE A 566 35.18 -19.37 -20.32
C PHE A 566 36.46 -19.94 -20.96
N THR A 567 36.45 -21.24 -21.26
CA THR A 567 37.60 -21.95 -21.87
C THR A 567 37.94 -21.39 -23.25
N ASN A 568 36.99 -20.86 -23.99
CA ASN A 568 37.23 -20.22 -25.28
C ASN A 568 37.69 -18.76 -25.14
N LEU A 569 37.14 -18.01 -24.18
CA LEU A 569 37.60 -16.66 -23.83
C LEU A 569 39.06 -16.67 -23.38
N MET A 570 39.46 -17.61 -22.50
CA MET A 570 40.84 -17.78 -22.01
C MET A 570 41.87 -18.11 -23.11
N LYS A 571 41.45 -18.54 -24.30
CA LYS A 571 42.34 -18.78 -25.46
C LYS A 571 42.60 -17.53 -26.31
N SER A 572 42.08 -16.36 -25.93
CA SER A 572 42.16 -15.15 -26.77
C SER A 572 43.53 -14.49 -26.70
N GLN A 573 44.10 -14.19 -27.88
CA GLN A 573 45.41 -13.57 -28.05
C GLN A 573 45.32 -12.06 -28.30
N SER A 574 44.10 -11.49 -28.42
CA SER A 574 43.90 -10.05 -28.61
C SER A 574 42.54 -9.58 -28.06
N LYS A 575 42.42 -8.28 -27.81
CA LYS A 575 41.16 -7.64 -27.39
C LYS A 575 40.04 -7.76 -28.43
N GLN A 576 40.39 -7.75 -29.72
CA GLN A 576 39.44 -7.96 -30.83
C GLN A 576 38.87 -9.39 -30.83
N GLU A 577 39.75 -10.38 -30.68
CA GLU A 577 39.35 -11.79 -30.59
C GLU A 577 38.48 -12.04 -29.34
N PHE A 578 38.87 -11.45 -28.20
CA PHE A 578 38.09 -11.52 -26.97
C PHE A 578 36.70 -10.90 -27.13
N SER A 579 36.60 -9.69 -27.69
CA SER A 579 35.33 -9.01 -27.98
C SER A 579 34.41 -9.90 -28.84
N SER A 580 34.97 -10.47 -29.91
CA SER A 580 34.27 -11.33 -30.85
C SER A 580 33.73 -12.60 -30.15
N LYS A 581 34.53 -13.20 -29.26
CA LYS A 581 34.11 -14.38 -28.48
C LYS A 581 33.09 -14.04 -27.40
N VAL A 582 33.18 -12.88 -26.73
CA VAL A 582 32.16 -12.44 -25.76
C VAL A 582 30.80 -12.30 -26.48
N GLN A 583 30.76 -11.59 -27.60
CA GLN A 583 29.54 -11.43 -28.42
C GLN A 583 29.01 -12.79 -28.90
N LEU A 584 29.88 -13.67 -29.41
CA LEU A 584 29.51 -15.02 -29.87
C LEU A 584 28.95 -15.89 -28.73
N SER A 585 29.61 -15.93 -27.57
CA SER A 585 29.15 -16.73 -26.42
C SER A 585 27.83 -16.18 -25.85
N LEU A 586 27.66 -14.87 -25.74
CA LEU A 586 26.40 -14.26 -25.31
C LEU A 586 25.25 -14.57 -26.29
N SER A 587 25.53 -14.57 -27.60
CA SER A 587 24.57 -14.97 -28.63
C SER A 587 24.24 -16.48 -28.58
N GLN A 588 25.24 -17.35 -28.42
CA GLN A 588 25.06 -18.81 -28.36
C GLN A 588 24.36 -19.28 -27.08
N ILE A 589 24.76 -18.76 -25.92
CA ILE A 589 24.26 -19.19 -24.60
C ILE A 589 22.85 -18.64 -24.36
N PHE A 590 22.65 -17.34 -24.53
CA PHE A 590 21.38 -16.67 -24.18
C PHE A 590 20.47 -16.40 -25.38
N GLY A 591 20.93 -16.61 -26.62
CA GLY A 591 20.16 -16.31 -27.82
C GLY A 591 19.96 -14.81 -28.04
N PHE A 592 20.91 -13.96 -27.63
CA PHE A 592 20.86 -12.52 -27.92
C PHE A 592 21.20 -12.24 -29.39
N SER A 593 20.40 -11.39 -30.03
CA SER A 593 20.47 -11.09 -31.46
C SER A 593 21.37 -9.90 -31.81
N GLN A 594 21.59 -9.00 -30.85
CA GLN A 594 22.47 -7.84 -30.95
C GLN A 594 23.14 -7.67 -29.59
N VAL A 595 24.48 -7.67 -29.60
CA VAL A 595 25.33 -7.51 -28.42
C VAL A 595 26.49 -6.60 -28.80
N LEU A 596 26.73 -5.55 -28.02
CA LEU A 596 27.93 -4.72 -28.09
C LEU A 596 28.77 -4.94 -26.83
N PHE A 597 30.09 -4.82 -26.97
CA PHE A 597 31.05 -5.04 -25.89
C PHE A 597 32.13 -3.97 -25.97
N TYR A 598 32.33 -3.24 -24.89
CA TYR A 598 33.30 -2.15 -24.78
C TYR A 598 34.28 -2.44 -23.67
N PHE A 599 35.56 -2.21 -23.90
CA PHE A 599 36.52 -2.07 -22.82
C PHE A 599 36.38 -0.68 -22.18
N PHE A 600 36.65 -0.57 -20.88
CA PHE A 600 36.70 0.72 -20.17
C PHE A 600 38.16 1.07 -19.87
N GLU A 601 38.72 2.01 -20.63
CA GLU A 601 40.16 2.33 -20.62
C GLU A 601 40.35 3.85 -20.68
N ASP A 602 41.23 4.40 -19.85
CA ASP A 602 41.55 5.85 -19.79
C ASP A 602 40.31 6.78 -19.66
N SER A 603 39.26 6.31 -18.99
CA SER A 603 37.93 6.98 -18.91
C SER A 603 37.22 7.13 -20.26
N GLN A 604 37.46 6.20 -21.18
CA GLN A 604 36.81 6.08 -22.49
C GLN A 604 36.26 4.66 -22.68
N LEU A 605 35.19 4.54 -23.48
CA LEU A 605 34.73 3.26 -24.00
C LEU A 605 35.48 2.94 -25.29
N VAL A 606 36.04 1.73 -25.38
CA VAL A 606 36.85 1.31 -26.51
C VAL A 606 36.25 0.06 -27.17
N ASP A 607 35.89 0.19 -28.44
CA ASP A 607 35.39 -0.88 -29.30
C ASP A 607 36.53 -1.42 -30.17
N TYR A 608 36.85 -2.69 -29.96
CA TYR A 608 37.83 -3.46 -30.71
C TYR A 608 37.20 -4.45 -31.70
N SER A 609 35.87 -4.45 -31.91
CA SER A 609 35.20 -5.41 -32.80
C SER A 609 35.35 -5.07 -34.30
N GLY A 610 35.54 -3.79 -34.64
CA GLY A 610 35.79 -3.33 -36.02
C GLY A 610 37.22 -3.56 -36.52
N GLN A 611 37.48 -3.18 -37.78
CA GLN A 611 38.84 -3.08 -38.33
C GLN A 611 39.62 -1.91 -37.70
N ASP A 612 38.94 -0.77 -37.50
CA ASP A 612 39.44 0.38 -36.76
C ASP A 612 38.98 0.34 -35.29
N VAL A 613 39.89 0.67 -34.38
CA VAL A 613 39.58 0.82 -32.94
C VAL A 613 38.80 2.12 -32.74
N LYS A 614 37.55 2.01 -32.28
CA LYS A 614 36.71 3.20 -32.00
C LYS A 614 36.80 3.56 -30.52
N LYS A 615 36.87 4.85 -30.23
CA LYS A 615 36.93 5.40 -28.87
C LYS A 615 35.80 6.40 -28.67
N TYR A 616 35.11 6.31 -27.54
CA TYR A 616 34.00 7.18 -27.16
C TYR A 616 34.22 7.71 -25.74
N ASP A 617 33.88 8.99 -25.50
CA ASP A 617 33.87 9.54 -24.14
C ASP A 617 32.76 8.88 -23.30
N VAL A 618 33.04 8.58 -22.04
CA VAL A 618 32.10 7.96 -21.08
C VAL A 618 30.87 8.82 -20.79
N GLN A 619 30.88 10.11 -21.14
CA GLN A 619 29.69 10.96 -21.11
C GLN A 619 28.67 10.65 -22.23
N TYR A 620 29.02 9.85 -23.24
CA TYR A 620 28.11 9.48 -24.32
C TYR A 620 27.45 8.12 -24.13
N GLY A 621 26.15 8.10 -24.36
CA GLY A 621 25.37 6.88 -24.52
C GLY A 621 24.96 6.21 -23.21
N LEU A 622 24.17 5.16 -23.36
CA LEU A 622 23.70 4.27 -22.32
C LEU A 622 24.88 3.49 -21.73
N ALA A 623 25.76 2.98 -22.60
CA ALA A 623 26.97 2.29 -22.18
C ALA A 623 27.88 3.18 -21.32
N GLY A 624 28.02 4.47 -21.68
CA GLY A 624 28.83 5.44 -20.93
C GLY A 624 28.25 5.76 -19.56
N MET A 625 26.94 6.05 -19.51
CA MET A 625 26.23 6.28 -18.24
C MET A 625 26.37 5.08 -17.29
N VAL A 626 26.18 3.85 -17.79
CA VAL A 626 26.29 2.61 -17.00
C VAL A 626 27.72 2.38 -16.50
N ALA A 627 28.74 2.67 -17.33
CA ALA A 627 30.14 2.58 -16.93
C ALA A 627 30.48 3.52 -15.76
N HIS A 628 29.88 4.71 -15.74
CA HIS A 628 30.09 5.73 -14.73
C HIS A 628 29.31 5.48 -13.43
N THR A 629 28.02 5.12 -13.53
CA THR A 629 27.16 4.86 -12.35
C THR A 629 27.47 3.53 -11.66
N LYS A 630 28.11 2.59 -12.37
CA LYS A 630 28.32 1.19 -11.94
C LYS A 630 27.02 0.45 -11.65
N GLN A 631 25.90 0.90 -12.23
CA GLN A 631 24.58 0.30 -12.09
C GLN A 631 24.07 -0.20 -13.44
N LYS A 632 23.50 -1.40 -13.45
CA LYS A 632 22.80 -1.97 -14.61
C LYS A 632 21.53 -1.16 -14.94
N LEU A 633 21.21 -1.07 -16.23
CA LEU A 633 20.15 -0.21 -16.78
C LEU A 633 19.28 -1.00 -17.76
N ILE A 634 17.96 -0.77 -17.72
CA ILE A 634 17.04 -1.16 -18.80
C ILE A 634 16.32 0.06 -19.36
N ILE A 635 16.28 0.16 -20.69
CA ILE A 635 15.55 1.20 -21.41
C ILE A 635 14.54 0.55 -22.36
N ASN A 636 13.25 0.81 -22.11
CA ASN A 636 12.12 0.20 -22.81
C ASN A 636 11.87 0.77 -24.22
N ASP A 637 12.32 2.00 -24.48
CA ASP A 637 12.26 2.62 -25.81
C ASP A 637 13.44 3.58 -26.02
N VAL A 638 14.51 3.05 -26.61
CA VAL A 638 15.78 3.77 -26.81
C VAL A 638 15.62 5.10 -27.56
N LYS A 639 14.61 5.21 -28.44
CA LYS A 639 14.36 6.43 -29.22
C LYS A 639 13.82 7.59 -28.38
N ASN A 640 13.33 7.31 -27.17
CA ASN A 640 12.71 8.26 -26.25
C ASN A 640 13.56 8.51 -24.98
N SER A 641 14.70 7.83 -24.82
CA SER A 641 15.66 8.12 -23.75
C SER A 641 16.48 9.37 -24.07
N ILE A 642 16.73 10.19 -23.06
CA ILE A 642 17.59 11.38 -23.17
C ILE A 642 19.09 11.04 -23.18
N HIS A 643 19.45 9.79 -22.85
CA HIS A 643 20.84 9.33 -22.74
C HIS A 643 21.32 8.57 -23.99
N PHE A 644 20.43 8.23 -24.91
CA PHE A 644 20.76 7.47 -26.12
C PHE A 644 21.63 8.26 -27.11
N ASN A 645 22.72 7.64 -27.57
CA ASN A 645 23.53 8.11 -28.67
C ASN A 645 23.71 7.00 -29.72
N GLN A 646 23.10 7.17 -30.90
CA GLN A 646 23.20 6.22 -32.03
C GLN A 646 24.64 5.95 -32.52
N ALA A 647 25.63 6.78 -32.18
CA ALA A 647 27.03 6.52 -32.52
C ALA A 647 27.70 5.46 -31.61
N VAL A 648 27.12 5.20 -30.44
CA VAL A 648 27.60 4.25 -29.43
C VAL A 648 26.59 3.10 -29.28
N ASP A 649 25.36 3.42 -28.90
CA ASP A 649 24.38 2.46 -28.39
C ASP A 649 23.61 1.69 -29.49
N ILE A 650 23.02 0.55 -29.12
CA ILE A 650 22.21 -0.28 -30.02
C ILE A 650 20.93 0.45 -30.43
N LYS A 651 20.65 0.52 -31.74
CA LYS A 651 19.42 1.10 -32.28
C LYS A 651 18.31 0.06 -32.47
N SER A 652 17.56 -0.22 -31.41
CA SER A 652 16.47 -1.22 -31.41
C SER A 652 15.04 -0.64 -31.38
N ILE A 653 14.06 -1.53 -31.52
CA ILE A 653 12.65 -1.29 -31.14
C ILE A 653 12.26 -2.05 -29.86
N LEU A 654 13.07 -3.04 -29.48
CA LEU A 654 12.97 -3.83 -28.24
C LEU A 654 13.72 -3.10 -27.12
N PRO A 655 13.47 -3.45 -25.84
CA PRO A 655 14.24 -2.91 -24.73
C PRO A 655 15.71 -3.29 -24.81
N ILE A 656 16.56 -2.41 -24.29
CA ILE A 656 18.00 -2.59 -24.22
C ILE A 656 18.39 -2.77 -22.76
N PHE A 657 19.27 -3.74 -22.51
CA PHE A 657 19.94 -3.95 -21.23
C PHE A 657 21.41 -3.57 -21.36
N ALA A 658 21.89 -2.71 -20.46
CA ALA A 658 23.30 -2.34 -20.36
C ALA A 658 23.82 -2.68 -18.94
N GLN A 659 24.94 -3.39 -18.87
CA GLN A 659 25.53 -3.88 -17.62
C GLN A 659 27.02 -3.52 -17.55
N PRO A 660 27.50 -2.92 -16.45
CA PRO A 660 28.91 -2.67 -16.24
C PRO A 660 29.58 -3.96 -15.73
N LEU A 661 30.77 -4.23 -16.21
CA LEU A 661 31.62 -5.33 -15.76
C LEU A 661 32.59 -4.77 -14.74
N LEU A 662 32.52 -5.27 -13.51
CA LEU A 662 33.21 -4.72 -12.35
C LEU A 662 34.28 -5.70 -11.87
N ASP A 663 35.51 -5.21 -11.64
CA ASP A 663 36.58 -6.03 -11.06
C ASP A 663 36.36 -6.29 -9.56
N LYS A 664 37.26 -7.09 -8.96
CA LYS A 664 37.24 -7.39 -7.51
C LYS A 664 37.42 -6.15 -6.61
N ASN A 665 37.83 -5.02 -7.16
CA ASN A 665 38.00 -3.74 -6.49
C ASN A 665 36.82 -2.77 -6.76
N ASN A 666 35.75 -3.25 -7.40
CA ASN A 666 34.58 -2.49 -7.84
C ASN A 666 34.90 -1.38 -8.87
N ASN A 667 35.87 -1.61 -9.76
CA ASN A 667 36.18 -0.75 -10.91
C ASN A 667 35.54 -1.28 -12.19
N THR A 668 34.99 -0.39 -13.01
CA THR A 668 34.51 -0.74 -14.35
C THR A 668 35.69 -1.13 -15.24
N VAL A 669 35.68 -2.34 -15.79
CA VAL A 669 36.68 -2.84 -16.75
C VAL A 669 36.12 -3.01 -18.16
N ALA A 670 34.81 -3.20 -18.28
CA ALA A 670 34.10 -3.30 -19.56
C ALA A 670 32.60 -2.96 -19.40
N VAL A 671 31.87 -2.90 -20.50
CA VAL A 671 30.41 -2.80 -20.56
C VAL A 671 29.87 -3.79 -21.60
N ILE A 672 28.78 -4.48 -21.25
CA ILE A 672 27.95 -5.22 -22.21
C ILE A 672 26.66 -4.43 -22.43
N GLU A 673 26.27 -4.29 -23.70
CA GLU A 673 24.94 -3.80 -24.09
C GLU A 673 24.27 -4.88 -24.97
N THR A 674 22.97 -5.14 -24.76
CA THR A 674 22.26 -6.21 -25.47
C THR A 674 20.77 -5.93 -25.66
N CYS A 675 20.20 -6.45 -26.75
CA CYS A 675 18.76 -6.41 -27.01
C CYS A 675 18.00 -7.52 -26.26
N LEU A 676 17.03 -7.11 -25.45
CA LEU A 676 16.11 -8.02 -24.74
C LEU A 676 15.01 -8.53 -25.68
N LYS A 677 14.48 -9.73 -25.42
CA LYS A 677 13.58 -10.44 -26.36
C LYS A 677 12.12 -9.98 -26.32
N CYS A 678 11.69 -9.29 -25.27
CA CYS A 678 10.30 -8.89 -25.06
C CYS A 678 10.20 -7.39 -24.73
N LYS A 679 9.14 -6.74 -25.20
CA LYS A 679 8.84 -5.33 -24.89
C LYS A 679 7.67 -5.23 -23.91
N LEU A 680 7.83 -4.48 -22.83
CA LEU A 680 6.74 -4.12 -21.94
C LEU A 680 5.61 -3.43 -22.73
N LYS A 681 4.39 -3.96 -22.63
CA LYS A 681 3.17 -3.29 -23.12
C LYS A 681 2.68 -2.18 -22.17
N VAL A 682 3.24 -2.08 -20.97
CA VAL A 682 2.90 -1.06 -19.97
C VAL A 682 3.60 0.25 -20.32
N GLN A 683 2.82 1.24 -20.77
CA GLN A 683 3.30 2.52 -21.36
C GLN A 683 4.02 3.49 -20.38
N VAL A 684 4.33 3.07 -19.15
CA VAL A 684 4.61 3.99 -18.02
C VAL A 684 6.05 3.93 -17.53
N GLU A 685 6.76 2.82 -17.76
CA GLU A 685 8.10 2.60 -17.19
C GLU A 685 9.21 3.16 -18.11
N LYS A 686 9.59 4.41 -17.82
CA LYS A 686 10.82 5.03 -18.31
C LYS A 686 12.05 4.37 -17.68
N ASP A 687 13.16 4.44 -18.41
CA ASP A 687 14.57 4.19 -18.05
C ASP A 687 14.79 3.80 -16.57
N GLN A 688 14.92 2.48 -16.31
CA GLN A 688 15.11 1.93 -14.97
C GLN A 688 16.59 1.56 -14.74
N LEU A 689 17.23 2.29 -13.83
CA LEU A 689 18.44 1.79 -13.15
C LEU A 689 17.99 0.70 -12.16
N LEU A 690 18.54 -0.51 -12.30
CA LEU A 690 18.16 -1.65 -11.47
C LEU A 690 19.14 -1.84 -10.31
N SER A 691 18.61 -1.97 -9.10
CA SER A 691 19.36 -2.48 -7.95
C SER A 691 19.81 -3.93 -8.19
N PRO A 692 20.86 -4.43 -7.51
CA PRO A 692 21.36 -5.79 -7.72
C PRO A 692 20.27 -6.87 -7.64
N SER A 693 19.33 -6.71 -6.69
CA SER A 693 18.19 -7.60 -6.41
C SER A 693 17.06 -7.61 -7.44
N GLU A 694 16.99 -6.64 -8.36
CA GLU A 694 15.88 -6.57 -9.33
C GLU A 694 16.18 -7.36 -10.62
N GLY A 695 15.21 -8.20 -11.01
CA GLY A 695 15.29 -9.04 -12.20
C GLY A 695 15.35 -8.25 -13.51
N VAL A 696 15.94 -8.82 -14.55
CA VAL A 696 16.08 -8.14 -15.85
C VAL A 696 14.80 -8.35 -16.68
N LEU A 697 14.07 -7.26 -16.95
CA LEU A 697 12.86 -7.25 -17.75
C LEU A 697 13.05 -7.99 -19.08
N GLY A 698 12.07 -8.78 -19.49
CA GLY A 698 12.15 -9.58 -20.72
C GLY A 698 13.12 -10.78 -20.65
N MET A 699 13.67 -11.09 -19.48
CA MET A 699 14.24 -12.39 -19.14
C MET A 699 13.50 -12.99 -17.93
N GLU A 700 13.54 -14.31 -17.80
CA GLU A 700 13.13 -15.00 -16.58
C GLU A 700 14.15 -14.74 -15.46
N GLU A 701 13.74 -14.81 -14.20
CA GLU A 701 14.64 -14.59 -13.05
C GLU A 701 15.81 -15.61 -12.98
N PRO A 702 15.61 -16.92 -13.23
CA PRO A 702 16.73 -17.86 -13.39
C PRO A 702 17.70 -17.45 -14.51
N LEU A 703 17.20 -16.97 -15.64
CA LEU A 703 18.04 -16.52 -16.76
C LEU A 703 18.78 -15.21 -16.44
N THR A 704 18.17 -14.33 -15.65
CA THR A 704 18.84 -13.13 -15.11
C THR A 704 20.03 -13.53 -14.23
N LYS A 705 19.84 -14.50 -13.34
CA LYS A 705 20.92 -15.04 -12.51
C LYS A 705 22.02 -15.67 -13.39
N GLN A 706 21.66 -16.48 -14.38
CA GLN A 706 22.65 -17.06 -15.30
C GLN A 706 23.42 -16.02 -16.11
N LEU A 707 22.81 -14.88 -16.48
CA LEU A 707 23.54 -13.80 -17.13
C LEU A 707 24.56 -13.16 -16.17
N ALA A 708 24.19 -12.93 -14.90
CA ALA A 708 25.12 -12.43 -13.89
C ALA A 708 26.29 -13.41 -13.65
N ASP A 709 25.99 -14.69 -13.44
CA ASP A 709 26.99 -15.76 -13.27
C ASP A 709 27.97 -15.81 -14.47
N PHE A 710 27.48 -15.58 -15.70
CA PHE A 710 28.34 -15.54 -16.89
C PHE A 710 29.11 -14.21 -17.07
N VAL A 711 28.58 -13.09 -16.58
CA VAL A 711 29.31 -11.81 -16.58
C VAL A 711 30.52 -11.86 -15.63
N ASP A 712 30.37 -12.47 -14.46
CA ASP A 712 31.48 -12.71 -13.53
C ASP A 712 32.55 -13.63 -14.17
N ILE A 713 32.14 -14.59 -14.99
CA ILE A 713 33.03 -15.44 -15.80
C ILE A 713 33.78 -14.63 -16.88
N ILE A 714 33.12 -13.66 -17.54
CA ILE A 714 33.78 -12.75 -18.50
C ILE A 714 34.81 -11.86 -17.78
N VAL A 715 34.47 -11.28 -16.62
CA VAL A 715 35.43 -10.53 -15.78
C VAL A 715 36.61 -11.41 -15.38
N ALA A 716 36.34 -12.62 -14.91
CA ALA A 716 37.39 -13.56 -14.51
C ALA A 716 38.33 -13.92 -15.67
N ALA A 717 37.82 -14.05 -16.91
CA ALA A 717 38.67 -14.24 -18.09
C ALA A 717 39.48 -12.97 -18.40
N LEU A 718 38.81 -11.81 -18.47
CA LEU A 718 39.42 -10.51 -18.79
C LEU A 718 40.59 -10.16 -17.86
N CYS A 719 40.47 -10.43 -16.56
CA CYS A 719 41.50 -10.14 -15.56
C CYS A 719 42.67 -11.14 -15.53
N ASN A 720 42.57 -12.31 -16.19
CA ASN A 720 43.63 -13.33 -16.22
C ASN A 720 44.34 -13.45 -17.57
N ILE A 721 43.75 -12.94 -18.66
CA ILE A 721 44.41 -12.88 -19.97
C ILE A 721 45.39 -11.70 -20.01
N ARG A 722 46.54 -11.92 -20.63
CA ARG A 722 47.42 -10.83 -21.10
C ARG A 722 47.30 -10.75 -22.61
N PHE A 723 46.76 -9.63 -23.08
CA PHE A 723 46.66 -9.26 -24.50
C PHE A 723 47.98 -8.66 -25.01
#